data_AF-A0A534IGU4-F1
#
_entry.id   AF-A0A534IGU4-F1
#
_cell.length_a   1.000
_cell.length_b   1.000
_cell.length_c   1.000
_cell.angle_alpha   90.00
_cell.angle_beta   90.00
_cell.angle_gamma   90.00
#
_symmetry.space_group_name_H-M   'P 1'
#
loop_
_entity.id
_entity.type
_entity.pdbx_description
1 polymer ?
#
loop_
_entity_poly.entity_id
_entity_poly.type
_entity_poly.pdbx_seq_one_letter_code
_entity_poly.pdbx_strand_id
1 'polypeptide(L)'
;MATFSFDTAKGTAGQASRAANQARKELGLVRATGVEAATAERLLDKADSGIRQSQHAHALVYAQAARRAVTIAKTRARLHEDIARAEEAVRLAKGSGADTVAAERALQEASTSLDAGRLKSVPTWLKKASVRAAEETKVKSAESVLATAEKAVRYAKERGADVTAAEQELARAKEALRGKAFDAAREAAAKARDAAERARKFSRYEKFVIGAERSLEPARKAGANLADARKILTEARHALRDGLFAEVQAKSSTAKEAVAEAKRYRAAEVLVERGEKAARKEERRGIDMAGPGGVLGQARQSLEAREYRKVREFARDGREAIKDAIIARRLQGTLGTLATDIQDLKTIGGDPAEAEGLLVEANAALAGQDFDKCTRLAARCRRAADDAREIRRQEIVVNTIQKIVAAAAASGHVDVQQVRDLIQDVEAMVAGGEAVDVDALVKARLTVVDAEKLKEVTRRLGDVRLLLLELKRADIDIAGSDDILQYAGLALDEGRFEEADKQIAELEEMARTLIQTLQESAAETLQNARAAAEKARTAGIAIPDAVRMLNSAESSMATGNVYEALEFSRIALARAETAWKRHFEEESKRDVETMKAISDRVKRAREKADLLVSHIEYLTSIGVDVEPAKDSLASAQRALEDKRVDDVEAHLDATERIIEGMRGALRKSAEERA
;
A
#
# COMPACT_ATOMS: atom_id res chain seq x y z
N MET A 1 -71.41 -68.73 -20.83
CA MET A 1 -71.40 -70.18 -20.61
C MET A 1 -71.51 -70.84 -21.97
N ALA A 2 -70.50 -71.59 -22.41
CA ALA A 2 -70.64 -72.41 -23.61
C ALA A 2 -71.77 -73.42 -23.36
N THR A 3 -72.74 -73.47 -24.25
CA THR A 3 -73.81 -74.47 -24.30
C THR A 3 -73.16 -75.83 -24.44
N PHE A 4 -73.07 -76.57 -23.34
CA PHE A 4 -72.70 -77.98 -23.39
C PHE A 4 -73.90 -78.71 -24.02
N SER A 5 -73.74 -79.16 -25.27
CA SER A 5 -74.75 -80.00 -25.92
C SER A 5 -74.76 -81.35 -25.21
N PHE A 6 -75.87 -81.62 -24.51
CA PHE A 6 -76.08 -82.87 -23.78
C PHE A 6 -76.48 -84.02 -24.73
N ASP A 7 -76.93 -83.71 -25.95
CA ASP A 7 -77.52 -84.65 -26.91
C ASP A 7 -76.53 -85.61 -27.58
N THR A 8 -75.22 -85.47 -27.35
CA THR A 8 -74.17 -86.31 -27.97
C THR A 8 -73.29 -87.05 -26.96
N ALA A 9 -73.58 -86.95 -25.66
CA ALA A 9 -72.72 -87.50 -24.62
C ALA A 9 -72.90 -89.03 -24.49
N LYS A 10 -71.91 -89.81 -24.93
CA LYS A 10 -71.76 -91.24 -24.59
C LYS A 10 -70.70 -91.39 -23.49
N GLY A 11 -71.10 -91.89 -22.32
CA GLY A 11 -70.18 -92.05 -21.19
C GLY A 11 -70.57 -93.23 -20.30
N THR A 12 -69.59 -94.05 -19.93
CA THR A 12 -69.78 -95.19 -19.02
C THR A 12 -69.67 -94.76 -17.55
N ALA A 13 -70.29 -95.51 -16.63
CA ALA A 13 -70.24 -95.26 -15.20
C ALA A 13 -68.79 -95.11 -14.64
N GLY A 14 -67.87 -95.92 -15.16
CA GLY A 14 -66.45 -95.86 -14.80
C GLY A 14 -65.73 -94.62 -15.34
N GLN A 15 -66.14 -94.05 -16.48
CA GLN A 15 -65.58 -92.81 -17.02
C GLN A 15 -66.09 -91.59 -16.23
N ALA A 16 -67.38 -91.53 -15.90
CA ALA A 16 -67.97 -90.46 -15.11
C ALA A 16 -67.37 -90.40 -13.69
N SER A 17 -67.26 -91.55 -13.00
CA SER A 17 -66.69 -91.62 -11.66
C SER A 17 -65.21 -91.24 -11.61
N ARG A 18 -64.41 -91.66 -12.60
CA ARG A 18 -63.00 -91.25 -12.72
C ARG A 18 -62.85 -89.74 -12.96
N ALA A 19 -63.64 -89.18 -13.85
CA ALA A 19 -63.62 -87.74 -14.13
C ALA A 19 -64.04 -86.91 -12.90
N ALA A 20 -65.07 -87.35 -12.17
CA ALA A 20 -65.53 -86.69 -10.93
C ALA A 20 -64.49 -86.79 -9.80
N ASN A 21 -63.87 -87.95 -9.60
CA ASN A 21 -62.79 -88.11 -8.62
C ASN A 21 -61.57 -87.23 -8.96
N GLN A 22 -61.21 -87.15 -10.24
CA GLN A 22 -60.13 -86.28 -10.70
C GLN A 22 -60.48 -84.79 -10.48
N ALA A 23 -61.71 -84.38 -10.77
CA ALA A 23 -62.19 -83.02 -10.51
C ALA A 23 -62.21 -82.69 -9.01
N ARG A 24 -62.62 -83.65 -8.16
CA ARG A 24 -62.60 -83.52 -6.70
C ARG A 24 -61.18 -83.35 -6.15
N LYS A 25 -60.23 -84.13 -6.67
CA LYS A 25 -58.81 -83.99 -6.31
C LYS A 25 -58.26 -82.63 -6.73
N GLU A 26 -58.52 -82.20 -7.96
CA GLU A 26 -58.07 -80.91 -8.48
C GLU A 26 -58.70 -79.73 -7.72
N LEU A 27 -59.98 -79.83 -7.36
CA LEU A 27 -60.71 -78.84 -6.56
C LEU A 27 -60.19 -78.78 -5.11
N GLY A 28 -59.90 -79.94 -4.50
CA GLY A 28 -59.30 -80.01 -3.16
C GLY A 28 -57.93 -79.33 -3.10
N LEU A 29 -57.10 -79.51 -4.13
CA LEU A 29 -55.81 -78.81 -4.26
C LEU A 29 -55.98 -77.29 -4.41
N VAL A 30 -57.03 -76.81 -5.11
CA VAL A 30 -57.33 -75.37 -5.26
C VAL A 30 -57.85 -74.76 -3.97
N ARG A 31 -58.73 -75.47 -3.25
CA ARG A 31 -59.20 -75.05 -1.93
C ARG A 31 -58.06 -74.95 -0.92
N ALA A 32 -57.10 -75.89 -0.96
CA ALA A 32 -55.92 -75.83 -0.09
C ALA A 32 -55.03 -74.60 -0.34
N THR A 33 -55.11 -74.01 -1.54
CA THR A 33 -54.44 -72.74 -1.88
C THR A 33 -55.29 -71.50 -1.57
N GLY A 34 -56.46 -71.66 -0.94
CA GLY A 34 -57.36 -70.55 -0.56
C GLY A 34 -58.17 -69.97 -1.72
N VAL A 35 -58.18 -70.61 -2.90
CA VAL A 35 -58.91 -70.12 -4.08
C VAL A 35 -60.35 -70.63 -4.07
N GLU A 36 -61.32 -69.71 -4.11
CA GLU A 36 -62.73 -70.06 -4.21
C GLU A 36 -63.11 -70.48 -5.65
N ALA A 37 -63.67 -71.68 -5.78
CA ALA A 37 -64.08 -72.24 -7.07
C ALA A 37 -65.57 -72.65 -7.06
N ALA A 38 -66.44 -71.76 -6.53
CA ALA A 38 -67.88 -72.02 -6.34
C ALA A 38 -68.60 -72.58 -7.59
N THR A 39 -68.22 -72.14 -8.79
CA THR A 39 -68.78 -72.69 -10.04
C THR A 39 -68.33 -74.13 -10.29
N ALA A 40 -67.08 -74.47 -9.98
CA ALA A 40 -66.58 -75.84 -10.09
C ALA A 40 -67.22 -76.76 -9.04
N GLU A 41 -67.47 -76.24 -7.83
CA GLU A 41 -68.16 -76.93 -6.74
C GLU A 41 -69.59 -77.29 -7.14
N ARG A 42 -70.36 -76.29 -7.60
CA ARG A 42 -71.74 -76.51 -8.11
C ARG A 42 -71.79 -77.48 -9.29
N LEU A 43 -70.79 -77.49 -10.16
CA LEU A 43 -70.70 -78.43 -11.29
C LEU A 43 -70.32 -79.84 -10.84
N LEU A 44 -69.48 -79.96 -9.81
CA LEU A 44 -69.10 -81.24 -9.22
C LEU A 44 -70.28 -81.86 -8.45
N ASP A 45 -71.05 -81.06 -7.72
CA ASP A 45 -72.27 -81.50 -7.02
C ASP A 45 -73.30 -82.05 -8.02
N LYS A 46 -73.46 -81.39 -9.18
CA LYS A 46 -74.31 -81.86 -10.29
C LYS A 46 -73.77 -83.13 -10.95
N ALA A 47 -72.44 -83.28 -11.03
CA ALA A 47 -71.84 -84.53 -11.51
C ALA A 47 -72.13 -85.69 -10.54
N ASP A 48 -71.97 -85.45 -9.23
CA ASP A 48 -72.21 -86.45 -8.17
C ASP A 48 -73.70 -86.81 -8.02
N SER A 49 -74.62 -85.86 -8.25
CA SER A 49 -76.06 -86.17 -8.35
C SER A 49 -76.37 -86.99 -9.60
N GLY A 50 -75.77 -86.67 -10.74
CA GLY A 50 -75.93 -87.42 -11.99
C GLY A 50 -75.41 -88.86 -11.90
N ILE A 51 -74.31 -89.09 -11.16
CA ILE A 51 -73.79 -90.44 -10.88
C ILE A 51 -74.80 -91.25 -10.05
N ARG A 52 -75.40 -90.64 -9.02
CA ARG A 52 -76.41 -91.28 -8.15
C ARG A 52 -77.71 -91.64 -8.89
N GLN A 53 -78.06 -90.86 -9.92
CA GLN A 53 -79.26 -91.05 -10.74
C GLN A 53 -79.02 -91.92 -11.99
N SER A 54 -77.86 -92.58 -12.10
CA SER A 54 -77.44 -93.38 -13.27
C SER A 54 -77.39 -92.63 -14.61
N GLN A 55 -77.37 -91.29 -14.58
CA GLN A 55 -77.25 -90.43 -15.76
C GLN A 55 -75.77 -90.19 -16.10
N HIS A 56 -75.06 -91.27 -16.43
CA HIS A 56 -73.59 -91.28 -16.53
C HIS A 56 -73.03 -90.34 -17.62
N ALA A 57 -73.76 -90.12 -18.70
CA ALA A 57 -73.41 -89.19 -19.77
C ALA A 57 -73.38 -87.73 -19.29
N HIS A 58 -74.45 -87.28 -18.63
CA HIS A 58 -74.55 -85.92 -18.05
C HIS A 58 -73.52 -85.72 -16.94
N ALA A 59 -73.31 -86.72 -16.09
CA ALA A 59 -72.31 -86.69 -15.04
C ALA A 59 -70.89 -86.49 -15.57
N LEU A 60 -70.53 -87.16 -16.67
CA LEU A 60 -69.22 -86.99 -17.31
C LEU A 60 -69.01 -85.57 -17.83
N VAL A 61 -70.02 -84.98 -18.48
CA VAL A 61 -69.98 -83.60 -18.98
C VAL A 61 -69.85 -82.59 -17.83
N TYR A 62 -70.62 -82.77 -16.75
CA TYR A 62 -70.51 -81.93 -15.55
C TYR A 62 -69.15 -82.08 -14.87
N ALA A 63 -68.59 -83.28 -14.77
CA ALA A 63 -67.25 -83.50 -14.21
C ALA A 63 -66.14 -82.86 -15.06
N GLN A 64 -66.22 -82.95 -16.40
CA GLN A 64 -65.27 -82.27 -17.29
C GLN A 64 -65.41 -80.74 -17.24
N ALA A 65 -66.65 -80.23 -17.15
CA ALA A 65 -66.92 -78.82 -16.96
C ALA A 65 -66.40 -78.31 -15.60
N ALA A 66 -66.53 -79.11 -14.53
CA ALA A 66 -65.96 -78.81 -13.22
C ALA A 66 -64.44 -78.67 -13.30
N ARG A 67 -63.72 -79.60 -13.94
CA ARG A 67 -62.25 -79.49 -14.15
C ARG A 67 -61.84 -78.24 -14.93
N ARG A 68 -62.58 -77.90 -15.98
CA ARG A 68 -62.37 -76.65 -16.74
C ARG A 68 -62.61 -75.43 -15.86
N ALA A 69 -63.65 -75.44 -15.02
CA ALA A 69 -63.93 -74.38 -14.06
C ALA A 69 -62.84 -74.25 -12.99
N VAL A 70 -62.29 -75.37 -12.49
CA VAL A 70 -61.11 -75.37 -11.59
C VAL A 70 -59.90 -74.72 -12.27
N THR A 71 -59.63 -75.04 -13.54
CA THR A 71 -58.52 -74.47 -14.29
C THR A 71 -58.69 -72.96 -14.51
N ILE A 72 -59.91 -72.52 -14.83
CA ILE A 72 -60.27 -71.11 -14.96
C ILE A 72 -60.10 -70.38 -13.63
N ALA A 73 -60.55 -70.97 -12.50
CA ALA A 73 -60.40 -70.40 -11.17
C ALA A 73 -58.92 -70.24 -10.78
N LYS A 74 -58.08 -71.27 -11.00
CA LYS A 74 -56.62 -71.19 -10.81
C LYS A 74 -55.99 -70.06 -11.64
N THR A 75 -56.36 -69.98 -12.91
CA THR A 75 -55.82 -68.97 -13.84
C THR A 75 -56.23 -67.56 -13.40
N ARG A 76 -57.50 -67.38 -12.98
CA ARG A 76 -58.01 -66.10 -12.48
C ARG A 76 -57.29 -65.67 -11.20
N ALA A 77 -57.09 -66.57 -10.24
CA ALA A 77 -56.38 -66.28 -9.00
C ALA A 77 -54.92 -65.84 -9.27
N ARG A 78 -54.20 -66.56 -10.14
CA ARG A 78 -52.84 -66.18 -10.56
C ARG A 78 -52.81 -64.79 -11.22
N LEU A 79 -53.77 -64.50 -12.11
CA LEU A 79 -53.83 -63.20 -12.78
C LEU A 79 -54.19 -62.06 -11.81
N HIS A 80 -55.00 -62.30 -10.77
CA HIS A 80 -55.21 -61.32 -9.69
C HIS A 80 -53.90 -61.02 -8.94
N GLU A 81 -53.13 -62.05 -8.61
CA GLU A 81 -51.81 -61.87 -7.97
C GLU A 81 -50.83 -61.11 -8.88
N ASP A 82 -50.81 -61.43 -10.18
CA ASP A 82 -49.99 -60.74 -11.17
C ASP A 82 -50.38 -59.26 -11.33
N ILE A 83 -51.68 -58.93 -11.30
CA ILE A 83 -52.18 -57.55 -11.28
C ILE A 83 -51.73 -56.83 -10.00
N ALA A 84 -51.91 -57.44 -8.83
CA ALA A 84 -51.51 -56.84 -7.56
C ALA A 84 -49.99 -56.55 -7.50
N ARG A 85 -49.15 -57.46 -8.03
CA ARG A 85 -47.71 -57.22 -8.15
C ARG A 85 -47.37 -56.08 -9.11
N ALA A 86 -48.09 -55.97 -10.22
CA ALA A 86 -47.88 -54.91 -11.19
C ALA A 86 -48.37 -53.55 -10.67
N GLU A 87 -49.47 -53.51 -9.91
CA GLU A 87 -49.95 -52.32 -9.19
C GLU A 87 -48.92 -51.83 -8.19
N GLU A 88 -48.32 -52.74 -7.41
CA GLU A 88 -47.26 -52.41 -6.47
C GLU A 88 -46.02 -51.83 -7.17
N ALA A 89 -45.60 -52.42 -8.30
CA ALA A 89 -44.51 -51.89 -9.11
C ALA A 89 -44.81 -50.49 -9.68
N VAL A 90 -46.04 -50.25 -10.14
CA VAL A 90 -46.50 -48.94 -10.60
C VAL A 90 -46.55 -47.94 -9.44
N ARG A 91 -46.95 -48.36 -8.24
CA ARG A 91 -46.94 -47.52 -7.04
C ARG A 91 -45.52 -47.09 -6.67
N LEU A 92 -44.55 -47.99 -6.72
CA LEU A 92 -43.13 -47.67 -6.51
C LEU A 92 -42.61 -46.69 -7.57
N ALA A 93 -42.96 -46.88 -8.84
CA ALA A 93 -42.62 -45.96 -9.92
C ALA A 93 -43.22 -44.55 -9.67
N LYS A 94 -44.49 -44.48 -9.25
CA LYS A 94 -45.16 -43.23 -8.88
C LYS A 94 -44.48 -42.54 -7.70
N GLY A 95 -44.05 -43.31 -6.69
CA GLY A 95 -43.26 -42.81 -5.56
C GLY A 95 -41.91 -42.21 -5.99
N SER A 96 -41.33 -42.68 -7.10
CA SER A 96 -40.13 -42.09 -7.71
C SER A 96 -40.40 -40.87 -8.62
N GLY A 97 -41.66 -40.44 -8.75
CA GLY A 97 -42.08 -39.27 -9.52
C GLY A 97 -42.39 -39.54 -11.01
N ALA A 98 -42.48 -40.81 -11.42
CA ALA A 98 -42.87 -41.21 -12.78
C ALA A 98 -44.33 -40.87 -13.10
N ASP A 99 -44.62 -40.41 -14.33
CA ASP A 99 -45.99 -40.31 -14.85
C ASP A 99 -46.59 -41.69 -15.13
N THR A 100 -47.25 -42.24 -14.12
CA THR A 100 -47.82 -43.59 -14.17
C THR A 100 -49.20 -43.65 -14.83
N VAL A 101 -49.78 -42.55 -15.32
CA VAL A 101 -51.18 -42.52 -15.78
C VAL A 101 -51.46 -43.57 -16.88
N ALA A 102 -50.54 -43.74 -17.83
CA ALA A 102 -50.69 -44.74 -18.89
C ALA A 102 -50.53 -46.18 -18.38
N ALA A 103 -49.69 -46.40 -17.37
CA ALA A 103 -49.51 -47.71 -16.74
C ALA A 103 -50.72 -48.08 -15.85
N GLU A 104 -51.24 -47.11 -15.09
CA GLU A 104 -52.46 -47.22 -14.28
C GLU A 104 -53.68 -47.54 -15.16
N ARG A 105 -53.84 -46.86 -16.30
CA ARG A 105 -54.91 -47.18 -17.28
C ARG A 105 -54.80 -48.60 -17.81
N ALA A 106 -53.60 -49.07 -18.13
CA ALA A 106 -53.38 -50.45 -18.58
C ALA A 106 -53.67 -51.49 -17.49
N LEU A 107 -53.42 -51.17 -16.20
CA LEU A 107 -53.82 -52.01 -15.07
C LEU A 107 -55.33 -52.05 -14.88
N GLN A 108 -56.01 -50.90 -15.02
CA GLN A 108 -57.46 -50.84 -14.97
C GLN A 108 -58.10 -51.68 -16.09
N GLU A 109 -57.54 -51.64 -17.30
CA GLU A 109 -57.97 -52.48 -18.43
C GLU A 109 -57.67 -53.97 -18.20
N ALA A 110 -56.61 -54.30 -17.48
CA ALA A 110 -56.30 -55.66 -17.05
C ALA A 110 -57.33 -56.17 -16.02
N SER A 111 -57.67 -55.37 -15.01
CA SER A 111 -58.68 -55.71 -13.98
C SER A 111 -60.06 -55.89 -14.60
N THR A 112 -60.50 -54.93 -15.42
CA THR A 112 -61.81 -55.02 -16.10
C THR A 112 -61.87 -56.20 -17.08
N SER A 113 -60.77 -56.57 -17.74
CA SER A 113 -60.69 -57.77 -18.58
C SER A 113 -60.77 -59.07 -17.76
N LEU A 114 -60.18 -59.08 -16.56
CA LEU A 114 -60.23 -60.20 -15.64
C LEU A 114 -61.65 -60.42 -15.09
N ASP A 115 -62.33 -59.33 -14.72
CA ASP A 115 -63.71 -59.35 -14.21
C ASP A 115 -64.72 -59.76 -15.29
N ALA A 116 -64.51 -59.33 -16.53
CA ALA A 116 -65.29 -59.77 -17.69
C ALA A 116 -64.98 -61.22 -18.15
N GLY A 117 -64.06 -61.93 -17.49
CA GLY A 117 -63.69 -63.31 -17.82
C GLY A 117 -62.85 -63.47 -19.09
N ARG A 118 -62.30 -62.37 -19.64
CA ARG A 118 -61.42 -62.36 -20.84
C ARG A 118 -59.97 -62.66 -20.45
N LEU A 119 -59.72 -63.85 -19.92
CA LEU A 119 -58.42 -64.22 -19.33
C LEU A 119 -57.22 -64.13 -20.30
N LYS A 120 -57.45 -64.25 -21.62
CA LYS A 120 -56.38 -64.21 -22.63
C LYS A 120 -55.80 -62.81 -22.87
N SER A 121 -56.54 -61.73 -22.62
CA SER A 121 -56.08 -60.36 -22.88
C SER A 121 -55.32 -59.74 -21.69
N VAL A 122 -55.51 -60.28 -20.48
CA VAL A 122 -54.89 -59.77 -19.24
C VAL A 122 -53.36 -59.76 -19.30
N PRO A 123 -52.65 -60.81 -19.77
CA PRO A 123 -51.18 -60.77 -19.87
C PRO A 123 -50.64 -59.68 -20.80
N THR A 124 -51.38 -59.35 -21.86
CA THR A 124 -51.01 -58.28 -22.80
C THR A 124 -51.08 -56.91 -22.14
N TRP A 125 -52.13 -56.67 -21.35
CA TRP A 125 -52.28 -55.42 -20.59
C TRP A 125 -51.24 -55.29 -19.48
N LEU A 126 -50.97 -56.39 -18.76
CA LEU A 126 -49.89 -56.45 -17.76
C LEU A 126 -48.51 -56.13 -18.36
N LYS A 127 -48.19 -56.69 -19.54
CA LYS A 127 -46.95 -56.38 -20.25
C LYS A 127 -46.87 -54.90 -20.64
N LYS A 128 -47.97 -54.31 -21.13
CA LYS A 128 -48.03 -52.88 -21.45
C LYS A 128 -47.82 -52.01 -20.21
N ALA A 129 -48.49 -52.32 -19.10
CA ALA A 129 -48.33 -51.58 -17.84
C ALA A 129 -46.88 -51.59 -17.34
N SER A 130 -46.25 -52.77 -17.31
CA SER A 130 -44.87 -52.94 -16.87
C SER A 130 -43.86 -52.18 -17.74
N VAL A 131 -43.99 -52.26 -19.07
CA VAL A 131 -43.09 -51.55 -19.99
C VAL A 131 -43.23 -50.03 -19.84
N ARG A 132 -44.47 -49.52 -19.71
CA ARG A 132 -44.73 -48.08 -19.53
C ARG A 132 -44.18 -47.56 -18.21
N ALA A 133 -44.37 -48.29 -17.11
CA ALA A 133 -43.83 -47.91 -15.80
C ALA A 133 -42.30 -47.87 -15.81
N ALA A 134 -41.64 -48.85 -16.45
CA ALA A 134 -40.19 -48.90 -16.54
C ALA A 134 -39.59 -47.80 -17.43
N GLU A 135 -40.22 -47.48 -18.58
CA GLU A 135 -39.80 -46.40 -19.48
C GLU A 135 -39.89 -45.05 -18.76
N GLU A 136 -41.01 -44.78 -18.08
CA GLU A 136 -41.23 -43.49 -17.41
C GLU A 136 -40.31 -43.29 -16.20
N THR A 137 -40.02 -44.35 -15.45
CA THR A 137 -39.01 -44.30 -14.37
C THR A 137 -37.63 -43.93 -14.94
N LYS A 138 -37.29 -44.43 -16.14
CA LYS A 138 -36.02 -44.08 -16.81
C LYS A 138 -36.03 -42.62 -17.26
N VAL A 139 -37.13 -42.13 -17.83
CA VAL A 139 -37.33 -40.73 -18.23
C VAL A 139 -37.08 -39.81 -17.03
N LYS A 140 -37.79 -40.01 -15.91
CA LYS A 140 -37.65 -39.15 -14.72
C LYS A 140 -36.25 -39.15 -14.14
N SER A 141 -35.61 -40.32 -14.08
CA SER A 141 -34.23 -40.40 -13.63
C SER A 141 -33.27 -39.64 -14.57
N ALA A 142 -33.46 -39.70 -15.90
CA ALA A 142 -32.65 -38.93 -16.84
C ALA A 142 -32.90 -37.42 -16.75
N GLU A 143 -34.17 -37.00 -16.62
CA GLU A 143 -34.56 -35.59 -16.40
C GLU A 143 -33.97 -35.03 -15.10
N SER A 144 -33.97 -35.83 -14.02
CA SER A 144 -33.38 -35.42 -12.74
C SER A 144 -31.88 -35.16 -12.86
N VAL A 145 -31.12 -36.09 -13.47
CA VAL A 145 -29.68 -35.92 -13.68
C VAL A 145 -29.40 -34.73 -14.59
N LEU A 146 -30.18 -34.55 -15.66
CA LEU A 146 -30.07 -33.39 -16.55
C LEU A 146 -30.31 -32.08 -15.81
N ALA A 147 -31.34 -32.00 -14.97
CA ALA A 147 -31.63 -30.81 -14.17
C ALA A 147 -30.49 -30.48 -13.18
N THR A 148 -29.84 -31.50 -12.60
CA THR A 148 -28.65 -31.28 -11.75
C THR A 148 -27.46 -30.77 -12.56
N ALA A 149 -27.25 -31.27 -13.77
CA ALA A 149 -26.20 -30.81 -14.67
C ALA A 149 -26.45 -29.36 -15.13
N GLU A 150 -27.70 -29.00 -15.47
CA GLU A 150 -28.09 -27.63 -15.82
C GLU A 150 -27.82 -26.65 -14.68
N LYS A 151 -28.18 -27.02 -13.44
CA LYS A 151 -27.88 -26.22 -12.26
C LYS A 151 -26.37 -26.04 -12.06
N ALA A 152 -25.58 -27.10 -12.25
CA ALA A 152 -24.13 -27.03 -12.13
C ALA A 152 -23.49 -26.13 -13.20
N VAL A 153 -23.94 -26.22 -14.45
CA VAL A 153 -23.48 -25.37 -15.57
C VAL A 153 -23.85 -23.91 -15.31
N ARG A 154 -25.10 -23.62 -14.96
CA ARG A 154 -25.55 -22.26 -14.64
C ARG A 154 -24.72 -21.68 -13.49
N TYR A 155 -24.54 -22.44 -12.42
CA TYR A 155 -23.74 -22.00 -11.27
C TYR A 155 -22.28 -21.71 -11.63
N ALA A 156 -21.65 -22.52 -12.47
CA ALA A 156 -20.29 -22.27 -12.96
C ALA A 156 -20.23 -21.00 -13.82
N LYS A 157 -21.24 -20.77 -14.67
CA LYS A 157 -21.34 -19.59 -15.55
C LYS A 157 -21.53 -18.30 -14.75
N GLU A 158 -22.41 -18.30 -13.75
CA GLU A 158 -22.62 -17.16 -12.84
C GLU A 158 -21.34 -16.77 -12.08
N ARG A 159 -20.42 -17.72 -11.87
CA ARG A 159 -19.12 -17.47 -11.23
C ARG A 159 -18.02 -17.04 -12.21
N GLY A 160 -18.35 -16.88 -13.49
CA GLY A 160 -17.46 -16.42 -14.55
C GLY A 160 -16.50 -17.51 -15.05
N ALA A 161 -16.88 -18.79 -14.95
CA ALA A 161 -16.11 -19.88 -15.54
C ALA A 161 -16.46 -20.06 -17.03
N ASP A 162 -15.47 -20.47 -17.83
CA ASP A 162 -15.71 -20.92 -19.20
C ASP A 162 -16.40 -22.29 -19.21
N VAL A 163 -17.70 -22.30 -19.52
CA VAL A 163 -18.55 -23.49 -19.52
C VAL A 163 -18.76 -24.09 -20.91
N THR A 164 -18.00 -23.69 -21.93
CA THR A 164 -18.24 -24.09 -23.34
C THR A 164 -18.32 -25.60 -23.53
N ALA A 165 -17.37 -26.36 -22.95
CA ALA A 165 -17.37 -27.83 -23.01
C ALA A 165 -18.54 -28.47 -22.25
N ALA A 166 -18.96 -27.86 -21.13
CA ALA A 166 -20.08 -28.35 -20.34
C ALA A 166 -21.43 -28.10 -21.05
N GLU A 167 -21.58 -26.95 -21.73
CA GLU A 167 -22.75 -26.62 -22.53
C GLU A 167 -22.90 -27.56 -23.74
N GLN A 168 -21.79 -27.96 -24.38
CA GLN A 168 -21.80 -28.96 -25.47
C GLN A 168 -22.31 -30.33 -25.02
N GLU A 169 -21.80 -30.85 -23.89
CA GLU A 169 -22.27 -32.13 -23.35
C GLU A 169 -23.72 -32.05 -22.84
N LEU A 170 -24.14 -30.90 -22.33
CA LEU A 170 -25.52 -30.65 -21.92
C LEU A 170 -26.48 -30.65 -23.14
N ALA A 171 -26.05 -30.09 -24.28
CA ALA A 171 -26.81 -30.15 -25.52
C ALA A 171 -26.95 -31.61 -26.01
N ARG A 172 -25.87 -32.40 -25.99
CA ARG A 172 -25.92 -33.84 -26.30
C ARG A 172 -26.87 -34.61 -25.38
N ALA A 173 -26.86 -34.30 -24.08
CA ALA A 173 -27.78 -34.92 -23.12
C ALA A 173 -29.25 -34.61 -23.45
N LYS A 174 -29.56 -33.37 -23.85
CA LYS A 174 -30.91 -32.96 -24.29
C LYS A 174 -31.34 -33.66 -25.57
N GLU A 175 -30.44 -33.80 -26.54
CA GLU A 175 -30.70 -34.52 -27.79
C GLU A 175 -30.93 -36.01 -27.54
N ALA A 176 -30.10 -36.65 -26.73
CA ALA A 176 -30.27 -38.05 -26.34
C ALA A 176 -31.60 -38.30 -25.62
N LEU A 177 -32.04 -37.36 -24.77
CA LEU A 177 -33.33 -37.43 -24.10
C LEU A 177 -34.50 -37.34 -25.10
N ARG A 178 -34.44 -36.43 -26.09
CA ARG A 178 -35.43 -36.35 -27.18
C ARG A 178 -35.45 -37.62 -28.03
N GLY A 179 -34.28 -38.22 -28.26
CA GLY A 179 -34.13 -39.50 -28.97
C GLY A 179 -34.50 -40.74 -28.13
N LYS A 180 -34.98 -40.56 -26.89
CA LYS A 180 -35.29 -41.65 -25.93
C LYS A 180 -34.12 -42.56 -25.58
N ALA A 181 -32.89 -42.12 -25.82
CA ALA A 181 -31.67 -42.81 -25.43
C ALA A 181 -31.30 -42.43 -23.99
N PHE A 182 -32.07 -42.92 -23.02
CA PHE A 182 -32.00 -42.47 -21.61
C PHE A 182 -30.64 -42.71 -20.94
N ASP A 183 -29.97 -43.81 -21.25
CA ASP A 183 -28.66 -44.12 -20.67
C ASP A 183 -27.57 -43.19 -21.22
N ALA A 184 -27.60 -42.92 -22.54
CA ALA A 184 -26.73 -41.93 -23.17
C ALA A 184 -27.00 -40.51 -22.65
N ALA A 185 -28.27 -40.16 -22.40
CA ALA A 185 -28.64 -38.87 -21.82
C ALA A 185 -28.07 -38.69 -20.41
N ARG A 186 -28.13 -39.73 -19.55
CA ARG A 186 -27.52 -39.70 -18.21
C ARG A 186 -26.00 -39.59 -18.28
N GLU A 187 -25.35 -40.34 -19.15
CA GLU A 187 -23.89 -40.30 -19.31
C GLU A 187 -23.42 -38.92 -19.77
N ALA A 188 -24.07 -38.34 -20.78
CA ALA A 188 -23.78 -36.99 -21.26
C ALA A 188 -24.06 -35.93 -20.18
N ALA A 189 -25.16 -36.05 -19.42
CA ALA A 189 -25.45 -35.14 -18.32
C ALA A 189 -24.42 -35.23 -17.18
N ALA A 190 -23.93 -36.43 -16.86
CA ALA A 190 -22.83 -36.61 -15.90
C ALA A 190 -21.53 -35.95 -16.41
N LYS A 191 -21.16 -36.17 -17.67
CA LYS A 191 -20.00 -35.51 -18.31
C LYS A 191 -20.12 -33.98 -18.29
N ALA A 192 -21.32 -33.45 -18.56
CA ALA A 192 -21.61 -32.02 -18.49
C ALA A 192 -21.41 -31.47 -17.06
N ARG A 193 -21.91 -32.18 -16.04
CA ARG A 193 -21.72 -31.82 -14.63
C ARG A 193 -20.24 -31.78 -14.25
N ASP A 194 -19.48 -32.81 -14.60
CA ASP A 194 -18.05 -32.90 -14.27
C ASP A 194 -17.23 -31.82 -15.01
N ALA A 195 -17.58 -31.53 -16.26
CA ALA A 195 -16.98 -30.44 -17.03
C ALA A 195 -17.26 -29.08 -16.38
N ALA A 196 -18.50 -28.83 -15.92
CA ALA A 196 -18.86 -27.60 -15.21
C ALA A 196 -18.09 -27.45 -13.88
N GLU A 197 -17.95 -28.54 -13.12
CA GLU A 197 -17.18 -28.52 -11.87
C GLU A 197 -15.68 -28.26 -12.11
N ARG A 198 -15.08 -28.86 -13.15
CA ARG A 198 -13.70 -28.59 -13.55
C ARG A 198 -13.52 -27.13 -13.98
N ALA A 199 -14.40 -26.61 -14.83
CA ALA A 199 -14.38 -25.21 -15.26
C ALA A 199 -14.46 -24.26 -14.06
N ARG A 200 -15.35 -24.54 -13.11
CA ARG A 200 -15.48 -23.77 -11.86
C ARG A 200 -14.18 -23.79 -11.05
N LYS A 201 -13.55 -24.95 -10.89
CA LYS A 201 -12.27 -25.06 -10.18
C LYS A 201 -11.19 -24.26 -10.92
N PHE A 202 -11.07 -24.44 -12.23
CA PHE A 202 -10.09 -23.73 -13.05
C PHE A 202 -10.22 -22.20 -12.88
N SER A 203 -11.41 -21.63 -13.08
CA SER A 203 -11.67 -20.20 -12.89
C SER A 203 -11.34 -19.71 -11.48
N ARG A 204 -11.66 -20.50 -10.44
CA ARG A 204 -11.28 -20.18 -9.05
C ARG A 204 -9.77 -20.10 -8.88
N TYR A 205 -9.02 -21.07 -9.40
CA TYR A 205 -7.57 -21.13 -9.21
C TYR A 205 -6.80 -20.16 -10.11
N GLU A 206 -7.31 -19.89 -11.30
CA GLU A 206 -6.83 -18.84 -12.20
C GLU A 206 -6.82 -17.47 -11.53
N LYS A 207 -7.83 -17.15 -10.71
CA LYS A 207 -7.86 -15.91 -9.93
C LYS A 207 -6.67 -15.77 -8.97
N PHE A 208 -6.11 -16.86 -8.43
CA PHE A 208 -4.89 -16.80 -7.61
C PHE A 208 -3.68 -16.40 -8.43
N VAL A 209 -3.53 -16.98 -9.62
CA VAL A 209 -2.44 -16.67 -10.56
C VAL A 209 -2.54 -15.21 -11.02
N ILE A 210 -3.72 -14.78 -11.49
CA ILE A 210 -3.97 -13.38 -11.88
C ILE A 210 -3.71 -12.43 -10.70
N GLY A 211 -4.14 -12.79 -9.50
CA GLY A 211 -3.90 -11.99 -8.31
C GLY A 211 -2.41 -11.84 -7.97
N ALA A 212 -1.62 -12.89 -8.17
CA ALA A 212 -0.17 -12.85 -8.00
C ALA A 212 0.51 -12.04 -9.13
N GLU A 213 0.06 -12.17 -10.38
CA GLU A 213 0.54 -11.36 -11.51
C GLU A 213 0.28 -9.87 -11.33
N ARG A 214 -0.91 -9.48 -10.85
CA ARG A 214 -1.25 -8.08 -10.53
C ARG A 214 -0.30 -7.47 -9.50
N SER A 215 0.30 -8.28 -8.63
CA SER A 215 1.27 -7.80 -7.64
C SER A 215 2.63 -7.45 -8.23
N LEU A 216 2.96 -7.96 -9.43
CA LEU A 216 4.22 -7.68 -10.13
C LEU A 216 4.31 -6.24 -10.61
N GLU A 217 3.25 -5.66 -11.17
CA GLU A 217 3.30 -4.33 -11.76
C GLU A 217 3.69 -3.22 -10.77
N PRO A 218 3.09 -3.12 -9.57
CA PRO A 218 3.55 -2.19 -8.55
C PRO A 218 5.01 -2.42 -8.13
N ALA A 219 5.46 -3.67 -8.08
CA ALA A 219 6.83 -4.02 -7.72
C ALA A 219 7.84 -3.61 -8.81
N ARG A 220 7.45 -3.79 -10.08
CA ARG A 220 8.22 -3.37 -11.25
C ARG A 220 8.36 -1.85 -11.29
N LYS A 221 7.27 -1.12 -11.05
CA LYS A 221 7.31 0.36 -10.96
C LYS A 221 8.21 0.85 -9.83
N ALA A 222 8.32 0.09 -8.74
CA ALA A 222 9.27 0.38 -7.66
C ALA A 222 10.73 0.00 -7.99
N GLY A 223 11.00 -0.62 -9.14
CA GLY A 223 12.34 -1.05 -9.57
C GLY A 223 12.82 -2.34 -8.90
N ALA A 224 11.93 -3.17 -8.34
CA ALA A 224 12.31 -4.43 -7.72
C ALA A 224 12.68 -5.50 -8.77
N ASN A 225 13.63 -6.38 -8.44
CA ASN A 225 13.98 -7.53 -9.28
C ASN A 225 12.93 -8.65 -9.11
N LEU A 226 12.24 -9.00 -10.20
CA LEU A 226 11.11 -9.94 -10.18
C LEU A 226 11.40 -11.28 -10.87
N ALA A 227 12.68 -11.61 -11.12
CA ALA A 227 13.06 -12.81 -11.86
C ALA A 227 12.47 -14.09 -11.22
N ASP A 228 12.67 -14.28 -9.93
CA ASP A 228 12.21 -15.47 -9.19
C ASP A 228 10.68 -15.56 -9.16
N ALA A 229 10.01 -14.45 -8.85
CA ALA A 229 8.55 -14.38 -8.82
C ALA A 229 7.93 -14.74 -10.20
N ARG A 230 8.55 -14.29 -11.30
CA ARG A 230 8.11 -14.62 -12.66
C ARG A 230 8.32 -16.09 -13.02
N LYS A 231 9.43 -16.69 -12.57
CA LYS A 231 9.69 -18.12 -12.75
C LYS A 231 8.61 -18.95 -12.05
N ILE A 232 8.33 -18.66 -10.79
CA ILE A 232 7.30 -19.35 -9.99
C ILE A 232 5.90 -19.17 -10.61
N LEU A 233 5.58 -17.98 -11.12
CA LEU A 233 4.31 -17.74 -11.82
C LEU A 233 4.17 -18.55 -13.10
N THR A 234 5.26 -18.74 -13.84
CA THR A 234 5.27 -19.62 -15.02
C THR A 234 4.95 -21.06 -14.60
N GLU A 235 5.54 -21.54 -13.51
CA GLU A 235 5.25 -22.86 -12.95
C GLU A 235 3.81 -22.97 -12.44
N ALA A 236 3.25 -21.90 -11.85
CA ALA A 236 1.84 -21.86 -11.42
C ALA A 236 0.88 -21.94 -12.62
N ARG A 237 1.20 -21.28 -13.73
CA ARG A 237 0.43 -21.37 -15.00
C ARG A 237 0.51 -22.76 -15.63
N HIS A 238 1.65 -23.45 -15.50
CA HIS A 238 1.76 -24.84 -15.94
C HIS A 238 0.91 -25.76 -15.06
N ALA A 239 1.03 -25.67 -13.74
CA ALA A 239 0.20 -26.44 -12.80
C ALA A 239 -1.31 -26.20 -13.01
N LEU A 240 -1.71 -24.98 -13.38
CA LEU A 240 -3.11 -24.65 -13.68
C LEU A 240 -3.60 -25.36 -14.95
N ARG A 241 -2.77 -25.42 -16.00
CA ARG A 241 -3.07 -26.16 -17.23
C ARG A 241 -3.17 -27.66 -16.97
N ASP A 242 -2.33 -28.19 -16.08
CA ASP A 242 -2.32 -29.62 -15.72
C ASP A 242 -3.43 -30.01 -14.73
N GLY A 243 -4.21 -29.04 -14.23
CA GLY A 243 -5.28 -29.26 -13.26
C GLY A 243 -4.80 -29.55 -11.82
N LEU A 244 -3.53 -29.29 -11.52
CA LEU A 244 -2.90 -29.48 -10.21
C LEU A 244 -3.21 -28.31 -9.28
N PHE A 245 -4.48 -28.16 -8.89
CA PHE A 245 -4.99 -26.97 -8.22
C PHE A 245 -4.31 -26.63 -6.87
N ALA A 246 -3.89 -27.63 -6.10
CA ALA A 246 -3.18 -27.41 -4.84
C ALA A 246 -1.81 -26.74 -5.08
N GLU A 247 -1.08 -27.19 -6.11
CA GLU A 247 0.18 -26.57 -6.52
C GLU A 247 -0.02 -25.16 -7.04
N VAL A 248 -1.10 -24.89 -7.78
CA VAL A 248 -1.42 -23.53 -8.25
C VAL A 248 -1.52 -22.56 -7.09
N GLN A 249 -2.24 -22.95 -6.03
CA GLN A 249 -2.39 -22.11 -4.84
C GLN A 249 -1.05 -21.88 -4.15
N ALA A 250 -0.26 -22.94 -3.91
CA ALA A 250 1.03 -22.85 -3.24
C ALA A 250 2.06 -22.05 -4.05
N LYS A 251 2.16 -22.27 -5.37
CA LYS A 251 3.06 -21.50 -6.25
C LYS A 251 2.61 -20.04 -6.35
N SER A 252 1.31 -19.77 -6.41
CA SER A 252 0.80 -18.39 -6.43
C SER A 252 1.06 -17.63 -5.12
N SER A 253 0.98 -18.29 -3.96
CA SER A 253 1.35 -17.66 -2.68
C SER A 253 2.86 -17.42 -2.60
N THR A 254 3.66 -18.42 -2.97
CA THR A 254 5.13 -18.31 -3.00
C THR A 254 5.58 -17.19 -3.94
N ALA A 255 4.93 -17.03 -5.09
CA ALA A 255 5.20 -15.92 -6.00
C ALA A 255 4.90 -14.56 -5.36
N LYS A 256 3.79 -14.41 -4.63
CA LYS A 256 3.45 -13.17 -3.91
C LYS A 256 4.48 -12.86 -2.81
N GLU A 257 4.94 -13.87 -2.10
CA GLU A 257 5.99 -13.73 -1.09
C GLU A 257 7.31 -13.28 -1.72
N ALA A 258 7.71 -13.90 -2.84
CA ALA A 258 8.89 -13.48 -3.61
C ALA A 258 8.77 -12.02 -4.10
N VAL A 259 7.58 -11.58 -4.52
CA VAL A 259 7.33 -10.17 -4.87
C VAL A 259 7.46 -9.26 -3.65
N ALA A 260 6.91 -9.64 -2.50
CA ALA A 260 7.01 -8.86 -1.27
C ALA A 260 8.46 -8.72 -0.80
N GLU A 261 9.23 -9.80 -0.89
CA GLU A 261 10.65 -9.84 -0.56
C GLU A 261 11.47 -8.95 -1.51
N ALA A 262 11.24 -9.04 -2.82
CA ALA A 262 11.89 -8.18 -3.80
C ALA A 262 11.62 -6.68 -3.54
N LYS A 263 10.40 -6.32 -3.12
CA LYS A 263 10.06 -4.95 -2.71
C LYS A 263 10.82 -4.51 -1.46
N ARG A 264 10.94 -5.38 -0.45
CA ARG A 264 11.71 -5.08 0.78
C ARG A 264 13.18 -4.86 0.47
N TYR A 265 13.76 -5.73 -0.34
CA TYR A 265 15.14 -5.59 -0.81
C TYR A 265 15.35 -4.26 -1.51
N ARG A 266 14.52 -3.93 -2.51
CA ARG A 266 14.66 -2.67 -3.25
C ARG A 266 14.48 -1.44 -2.36
N ALA A 267 13.53 -1.47 -1.44
CA ALA A 267 13.32 -0.36 -0.50
C ALA A 267 14.55 -0.13 0.40
N ALA A 268 15.18 -1.21 0.88
CA ALA A 268 16.39 -1.14 1.68
C ALA A 268 17.60 -0.68 0.85
N GLU A 269 17.76 -1.19 -0.37
CA GLU A 269 18.80 -0.80 -1.32
C GLU A 269 18.78 0.70 -1.62
N VAL A 270 17.59 1.28 -1.84
CA VAL A 270 17.44 2.73 -2.07
C VAL A 270 17.95 3.57 -0.90
N LEU A 271 17.83 3.08 0.35
CA LEU A 271 18.34 3.81 1.51
C LEU A 271 19.87 3.85 1.51
N VAL A 272 20.51 2.73 1.21
CA VAL A 272 21.97 2.62 1.10
C VAL A 272 22.48 3.46 -0.07
N GLU A 273 21.90 3.32 -1.26
CA GLU A 273 22.26 4.13 -2.44
C GLU A 273 22.17 5.63 -2.19
N ARG A 274 21.15 6.10 -1.45
CA ARG A 274 21.01 7.52 -1.11
C ARG A 274 22.13 7.98 -0.20
N GLY A 275 22.50 7.19 0.80
CA GLY A 275 23.63 7.47 1.69
C GLY A 275 24.95 7.54 0.92
N GLU A 276 25.22 6.53 0.08
CA GLU A 276 26.44 6.48 -0.73
C GLU A 276 26.54 7.62 -1.74
N LYS A 277 25.43 7.99 -2.39
CA LYS A 277 25.39 9.15 -3.29
C LYS A 277 25.67 10.45 -2.55
N ALA A 278 25.15 10.61 -1.33
CA ALA A 278 25.45 11.77 -0.50
C ALA A 278 26.93 11.80 -0.10
N ALA A 279 27.49 10.68 0.37
CA ALA A 279 28.91 10.58 0.71
C ALA A 279 29.80 10.93 -0.49
N ARG A 280 29.56 10.34 -1.67
CA ARG A 280 30.31 10.64 -2.90
C ARG A 280 30.23 12.10 -3.32
N LYS A 281 29.09 12.76 -3.10
CA LYS A 281 28.92 14.18 -3.43
C LYS A 281 29.82 15.05 -2.56
N GLU A 282 29.90 14.75 -1.27
CA GLU A 282 30.70 15.52 -0.32
C GLU A 282 32.19 15.16 -0.40
N GLU A 283 32.53 13.90 -0.75
CA GLU A 283 33.89 13.49 -1.09
C GLU A 283 34.46 14.29 -2.27
N ARG A 284 33.65 14.53 -3.30
CA ARG A 284 34.03 15.42 -4.43
C ARG A 284 34.27 16.87 -4.03
N ARG A 285 33.76 17.30 -2.86
CA ARG A 285 34.04 18.62 -2.28
C ARG A 285 35.29 18.60 -1.38
N GLY A 286 36.03 17.50 -1.36
CA GLY A 286 37.27 17.35 -0.59
C GLY A 286 37.04 17.08 0.90
N ILE A 287 35.86 16.61 1.30
CA ILE A 287 35.58 16.19 2.68
C ILE A 287 35.94 14.70 2.82
N ASP A 288 36.66 14.34 3.88
CA ASP A 288 36.96 12.92 4.17
C ASP A 288 35.67 12.15 4.50
N MET A 289 35.41 11.10 3.73
CA MET A 289 34.22 10.26 3.84
C MET A 289 34.58 8.81 4.19
N ALA A 290 35.81 8.52 4.63
CA ALA A 290 36.24 7.16 4.98
C ALA A 290 35.42 6.55 6.13
N GLY A 291 35.20 7.30 7.20
CA GLY A 291 34.38 6.88 8.35
C GLY A 291 32.93 6.60 7.97
N PRO A 292 32.18 7.58 7.42
CA PRO A 292 30.81 7.36 6.95
C PRO A 292 30.69 6.27 5.87
N GLY A 293 31.70 6.16 4.99
CA GLY A 293 31.80 5.11 3.97
C GLY A 293 31.88 3.71 4.57
N GLY A 294 32.60 3.53 5.69
CA GLY A 294 32.66 2.26 6.42
C GLY A 294 31.30 1.82 6.95
N VAL A 295 30.54 2.75 7.55
CA VAL A 295 29.18 2.47 8.07
C VAL A 295 28.21 2.12 6.95
N LEU A 296 28.28 2.84 5.81
CA LEU A 296 27.49 2.51 4.62
C LEU A 296 27.90 1.15 4.01
N GLY A 297 29.18 0.77 4.10
CA GLY A 297 29.66 -0.56 3.76
C GLY A 297 29.03 -1.66 4.62
N GLN A 298 28.89 -1.44 5.94
CA GLN A 298 28.17 -2.35 6.83
C GLN A 298 26.68 -2.44 6.49
N ALA A 299 26.06 -1.32 6.11
CA ALA A 299 24.68 -1.31 5.61
C ALA A 299 24.52 -2.17 4.35
N ARG A 300 25.51 -2.13 3.44
CA ARG A 300 25.53 -2.95 2.22
C ARG A 300 25.71 -4.44 2.52
N GLN A 301 26.62 -4.80 3.42
CA GLN A 301 26.76 -6.20 3.87
C GLN A 301 25.47 -6.72 4.51
N SER A 302 24.81 -5.90 5.33
CA SER A 302 23.52 -6.24 5.95
C SER A 302 22.40 -6.39 4.91
N LEU A 303 22.47 -5.66 3.80
CA LEU A 303 21.52 -5.77 2.69
C LEU A 303 21.69 -7.09 1.94
N GLU A 304 22.92 -7.50 1.68
CA GLU A 304 23.24 -8.81 1.08
C GLU A 304 22.80 -9.97 1.98
N ALA A 305 22.98 -9.83 3.30
CA ALA A 305 22.49 -10.76 4.31
C ALA A 305 20.96 -10.71 4.53
N ARG A 306 20.24 -9.80 3.87
CA ARG A 306 18.78 -9.58 4.00
C ARG A 306 18.32 -9.19 5.40
N GLU A 307 19.20 -8.59 6.19
CA GLU A 307 18.91 -8.10 7.53
C GLU A 307 18.35 -6.67 7.48
N TYR A 308 17.14 -6.51 6.91
CA TYR A 308 16.56 -5.21 6.57
C TYR A 308 16.45 -4.21 7.73
N ARG A 309 16.35 -4.70 8.97
CA ARG A 309 16.35 -3.85 10.16
C ARG A 309 17.70 -3.16 10.35
N LYS A 310 18.79 -3.94 10.34
CA LYS A 310 20.15 -3.43 10.46
C LYS A 310 20.52 -2.52 9.30
N VAL A 311 20.05 -2.81 8.08
CA VAL A 311 20.24 -1.90 6.93
C VAL A 311 19.69 -0.51 7.21
N ARG A 312 18.50 -0.41 7.82
CA ARG A 312 17.89 0.89 8.15
C ARG A 312 18.65 1.62 9.24
N GLU A 313 19.14 0.89 10.23
CA GLU A 313 19.98 1.41 11.32
C GLU A 313 21.30 1.95 10.75
N PHE A 314 22.10 1.12 10.08
CA PHE A 314 23.38 1.55 9.49
C PHE A 314 23.21 2.62 8.39
N ALA A 315 22.15 2.61 7.58
CA ALA A 315 21.90 3.68 6.60
C ALA A 315 21.44 5.00 7.25
N ARG A 316 20.89 4.96 8.47
CA ARG A 316 20.63 6.17 9.27
C ARG A 316 21.95 6.67 9.85
N ASP A 317 22.70 5.79 10.51
CA ASP A 317 23.95 6.13 11.18
C ASP A 317 24.98 6.65 10.18
N GLY A 318 25.09 6.04 9.00
CA GLY A 318 25.95 6.52 7.92
C GLY A 318 25.56 7.93 7.43
N ARG A 319 24.25 8.27 7.40
CA ARG A 319 23.81 9.62 7.04
C ARG A 319 24.07 10.64 8.15
N GLU A 320 24.02 10.22 9.40
CA GLU A 320 24.38 11.04 10.55
C GLU A 320 25.89 11.32 10.54
N ALA A 321 26.70 10.28 10.35
CA ALA A 321 28.15 10.41 10.21
C ALA A 321 28.56 11.32 9.04
N ILE A 322 27.84 11.31 7.91
CA ILE A 322 28.07 12.27 6.81
C ILE A 322 27.86 13.72 7.30
N LYS A 323 26.79 13.99 8.05
CA LYS A 323 26.53 15.34 8.58
C LYS A 323 27.63 15.77 9.54
N ASP A 324 28.04 14.87 10.41
CA ASP A 324 29.09 15.13 11.40
C ASP A 324 30.42 15.43 10.72
N ALA A 325 30.77 14.69 9.65
CA ALA A 325 31.96 14.95 8.85
C ALA A 325 31.92 16.34 8.17
N ILE A 326 30.76 16.77 7.67
CA ILE A 326 30.58 18.11 7.08
C ILE A 326 30.80 19.19 8.14
N ILE A 327 30.20 19.03 9.32
CA ILE A 327 30.33 19.98 10.44
C ILE A 327 31.78 20.04 10.90
N ALA A 328 32.42 18.88 11.07
CA ALA A 328 33.81 18.78 11.48
C ALA A 328 34.75 19.53 10.51
N ARG A 329 34.56 19.36 9.20
CA ARG A 329 35.35 20.05 8.18
C ARG A 329 35.17 21.57 8.24
N ARG A 330 33.93 22.04 8.43
CA ARG A 330 33.66 23.48 8.58
C ARG A 330 34.34 24.06 9.82
N LEU A 331 34.22 23.38 10.96
CA LEU A 331 34.84 23.81 12.21
C LEU A 331 36.37 23.80 12.09
N GLN A 332 36.95 22.77 11.47
CA GLN A 332 38.39 22.74 11.18
C GLN A 332 38.84 23.96 10.38
N GLY A 333 38.07 24.39 9.37
CA GLY A 333 38.33 25.62 8.63
C GLY A 333 38.30 26.87 9.54
N THR A 334 37.29 26.98 10.41
CA THR A 334 37.19 28.13 11.34
C THR A 334 38.32 28.17 12.38
N LEU A 335 38.76 27.01 12.87
CA LEU A 335 39.90 26.94 13.79
C LEU A 335 41.21 27.25 13.06
N GLY A 336 41.33 26.84 11.79
CA GLY A 336 42.46 27.22 10.93
C GLY A 336 42.57 28.73 10.73
N THR A 337 41.45 29.41 10.44
CA THR A 337 41.44 30.89 10.33
C THR A 337 41.81 31.56 11.65
N LEU A 338 41.30 31.04 12.78
CA LEU A 338 41.64 31.58 14.10
C LEU A 338 43.11 31.36 14.46
N ALA A 339 43.70 30.25 14.03
CA ALA A 339 45.13 30.00 14.21
C ALA A 339 45.98 31.04 13.45
N THR A 340 45.60 31.36 12.21
CA THR A 340 46.23 32.44 11.45
C THR A 340 46.03 33.79 12.13
N ASP A 341 44.81 34.09 12.57
CA ASP A 341 44.48 35.34 13.26
C ASP A 341 45.36 35.57 14.51
N ILE A 342 45.58 34.51 15.29
CA ILE A 342 46.44 34.50 16.47
C ILE A 342 47.92 34.68 16.08
N GLN A 343 48.36 34.08 14.98
CA GLN A 343 49.73 34.24 14.49
C GLN A 343 49.98 35.67 13.99
N ASP A 344 48.99 36.31 13.36
CA ASP A 344 49.06 37.71 12.95
C ASP A 344 49.13 38.63 14.17
N LEU A 345 48.34 38.34 15.21
CA LEU A 345 48.39 39.05 16.50
C LEU A 345 49.79 39.00 17.13
N LYS A 346 50.46 37.84 17.07
CA LYS A 346 51.86 37.72 17.52
C LYS A 346 52.81 38.60 16.70
N THR A 347 52.62 38.63 15.39
CA THR A 347 53.49 39.36 14.46
C THR A 347 53.44 40.87 14.73
N ILE A 348 52.26 41.40 15.09
CA ILE A 348 52.10 42.80 15.52
C ILE A 348 52.54 43.06 16.98
N GLY A 349 52.93 42.01 17.71
CA GLY A 349 53.42 42.08 19.09
C GLY A 349 52.36 42.18 20.18
N GLY A 350 51.11 41.75 19.92
CA GLY A 350 50.08 41.63 20.95
C GLY A 350 50.18 40.30 21.72
N ASP A 351 49.54 40.21 22.89
CA ASP A 351 49.54 39.00 23.73
C ASP A 351 48.46 37.98 23.29
N PRO A 352 48.84 36.80 22.76
CA PRO A 352 47.90 35.80 22.28
C PRO A 352 47.49 34.75 23.32
N ALA A 353 48.02 34.78 24.56
CA ALA A 353 48.02 33.62 25.46
C ALA A 353 46.63 33.03 25.75
N GLU A 354 45.62 33.87 26.00
CA GLU A 354 44.24 33.41 26.25
C GLU A 354 43.61 32.80 24.99
N ALA A 355 43.81 33.43 23.83
CA ALA A 355 43.29 32.97 22.55
C ALA A 355 43.90 31.61 22.15
N GLU A 356 45.19 31.40 22.41
CA GLU A 356 45.88 30.14 22.17
C GLU A 356 45.35 29.01 23.04
N GLY A 357 45.17 29.25 24.34
CA GLY A 357 44.60 28.26 25.25
C GLY A 357 43.22 27.81 24.80
N LEU A 358 42.35 28.76 24.42
CA LEU A 358 41.02 28.48 23.90
C LEU A 358 41.04 27.75 22.56
N LEU A 359 42.00 28.05 21.67
CA LEU A 359 42.16 27.36 20.40
C LEU A 359 42.57 25.89 20.61
N VAL A 360 43.46 25.60 21.57
CA VAL A 360 43.85 24.23 21.93
C VAL A 360 42.65 23.45 22.45
N GLU A 361 41.87 24.02 23.37
CA GLU A 361 40.65 23.38 23.88
C GLU A 361 39.61 23.16 22.77
N ALA A 362 39.46 24.11 21.84
CA ALA A 362 38.54 23.99 20.72
C ALA A 362 38.95 22.85 19.78
N ASN A 363 40.25 22.70 19.48
CA ASN A 363 40.78 21.59 18.69
C ASN A 363 40.57 20.23 19.40
N ALA A 364 40.75 20.18 20.72
CA ALA A 364 40.47 18.98 21.51
C ALA A 364 38.97 18.61 21.48
N ALA A 365 38.07 19.60 21.58
CA ALA A 365 36.63 19.39 21.46
C ALA A 365 36.22 18.88 20.06
N LEU A 366 36.84 19.41 19.01
CA LEU A 366 36.63 18.95 17.63
C LEU A 366 37.07 17.49 17.45
N ALA A 367 38.24 17.11 17.98
CA ALA A 367 38.73 15.73 17.93
C ALA A 367 37.83 14.75 18.71
N GLY A 368 37.22 15.22 19.81
CA GLY A 368 36.22 14.46 20.58
C GLY A 368 34.81 14.45 19.99
N GLN A 369 34.59 15.05 18.80
CA GLN A 369 33.28 15.19 18.13
C GLN A 369 32.23 15.98 18.95
N ASP A 370 32.66 16.81 19.90
CA ASP A 370 31.77 17.73 20.62
C ASP A 370 31.69 19.07 19.87
N PHE A 371 30.86 19.08 18.82
CA PHE A 371 30.75 20.21 17.90
C PHE A 371 30.16 21.47 18.56
N ASP A 372 29.27 21.30 19.54
CA ASP A 372 28.65 22.42 20.26
C ASP A 372 29.65 23.10 21.20
N LYS A 373 30.45 22.30 21.93
CA LYS A 373 31.54 22.84 22.74
C LYS A 373 32.61 23.49 21.86
N CYS A 374 33.00 22.86 20.76
CA CYS A 374 33.95 23.43 19.80
C CYS A 374 33.48 24.80 19.27
N THR A 375 32.22 24.93 18.88
CA THR A 375 31.67 26.18 18.36
C THR A 375 31.71 27.31 19.41
N ARG A 376 31.35 27.00 20.66
CA ARG A 376 31.42 27.97 21.76
C ARG A 376 32.86 28.40 22.07
N LEU A 377 33.80 27.46 22.09
CA LEU A 377 35.22 27.76 22.32
C LEU A 377 35.82 28.57 21.18
N ALA A 378 35.49 28.27 19.92
CA ALA A 378 35.93 29.05 18.76
C ALA A 378 35.43 30.52 18.82
N ALA A 379 34.19 30.74 19.25
CA ALA A 379 33.65 32.09 19.42
C ALA A 379 34.36 32.86 20.55
N ARG A 380 34.68 32.21 21.67
CA ARG A 380 35.45 32.80 22.76
C ARG A 380 36.89 33.11 22.34
N CYS A 381 37.53 32.19 21.63
CA CYS A 381 38.86 32.36 21.07
C CYS A 381 38.93 33.58 20.15
N ARG A 382 37.92 33.77 19.29
CA ARG A 382 37.83 34.96 18.42
C ARG A 382 37.78 36.26 19.22
N ARG A 383 36.90 36.33 20.22
CA ARG A 383 36.77 37.52 21.07
C ARG A 383 38.08 37.83 21.80
N ALA A 384 38.71 36.83 22.42
CA ALA A 384 39.99 37.01 23.08
C ALA A 384 41.08 37.53 22.13
N ALA A 385 41.11 37.04 20.89
CA ALA A 385 42.05 37.53 19.87
C ALA A 385 41.74 38.98 19.44
N ASP A 386 40.47 39.32 19.25
CA ASP A 386 40.05 40.69 18.88
C ASP A 386 40.31 41.69 20.02
N ASP A 387 40.06 41.31 21.27
CA ASP A 387 40.34 42.12 22.46
C ASP A 387 41.85 42.39 22.61
N ALA A 388 42.68 41.36 22.43
CA ALA A 388 44.14 41.50 22.47
C ALA A 388 44.69 42.36 21.31
N ARG A 389 44.09 42.27 20.12
CA ARG A 389 44.42 43.15 18.99
C ARG A 389 44.09 44.60 19.32
N GLU A 390 42.96 44.86 19.95
CA GLU A 390 42.55 46.21 20.32
C GLU A 390 43.50 46.82 21.35
N ILE A 391 43.86 46.07 22.40
CA ILE A 391 44.87 46.49 23.38
C ILE A 391 46.18 46.85 22.68
N ARG A 392 46.66 45.99 21.77
CA ARG A 392 47.90 46.25 21.03
C ARG A 392 47.81 47.47 20.12
N ARG A 393 46.66 47.70 19.47
CA ARG A 393 46.44 48.92 18.67
C ARG A 393 46.60 50.17 19.54
N GLN A 394 45.99 50.17 20.72
CA GLN A 394 46.08 51.28 21.66
C GLN A 394 47.54 51.52 22.11
N GLU A 395 48.30 50.47 22.43
CA GLU A 395 49.73 50.59 22.76
C GLU A 395 50.58 51.16 21.62
N ILE A 396 50.33 50.74 20.37
CA ILE A 396 51.07 51.25 19.20
C ILE A 396 50.80 52.74 19.01
N VAL A 397 49.53 53.18 19.17
CA VAL A 397 49.16 54.60 19.08
C VAL A 397 49.90 55.42 20.13
N VAL A 398 49.88 54.99 21.40
CA VAL A 398 50.59 55.68 22.50
C VAL A 398 52.10 55.77 22.23
N ASN A 399 52.75 54.66 21.84
CA ASN A 399 54.18 54.63 21.52
C ASN A 399 54.53 55.51 20.31
N THR A 400 53.66 55.59 19.32
CA THR A 400 53.87 56.42 18.12
C THR A 400 53.78 57.91 18.47
N ILE A 401 52.81 58.30 19.30
CA ILE A 401 52.69 59.67 19.82
C ILE A 401 53.95 60.04 20.62
N GLN A 402 54.41 59.17 21.51
CA GLN A 402 55.65 59.37 22.28
C GLN A 402 56.89 59.57 21.38
N LYS A 403 57.00 58.82 20.26
CA LYS A 403 58.10 58.97 19.30
C LYS A 403 58.04 60.26 18.49
N ILE A 404 56.87 60.65 17.98
CA ILE A 404 56.67 61.92 17.26
C ILE A 404 57.08 63.09 18.18
N VAL A 405 56.66 63.00 19.43
CA VAL A 405 56.95 63.97 20.48
C VAL A 405 58.45 64.02 20.82
N ALA A 406 59.12 62.88 20.93
CA ALA A 406 60.57 62.82 21.17
C ALA A 406 61.40 63.37 19.99
N ALA A 407 60.97 63.11 18.75
CA ALA A 407 61.60 63.67 17.54
C ALA A 407 61.42 65.20 17.44
N ALA A 408 60.27 65.72 17.86
CA ALA A 408 59.99 67.16 17.92
C ALA A 408 60.76 67.86 19.06
N ALA A 409 61.02 67.17 20.18
CA ALA A 409 61.87 67.67 21.26
C ALA A 409 63.37 67.71 20.87
N ALA A 410 63.86 66.73 20.09
CA ALA A 410 65.25 66.67 19.64
C ALA A 410 65.61 67.74 18.58
N SER A 411 64.64 68.20 17.79
CA SER A 411 64.80 69.28 16.80
C SER A 411 64.72 70.69 17.41
N GLY A 412 64.50 70.81 18.73
CA GLY A 412 64.55 72.09 19.46
C GLY A 412 63.38 73.04 19.20
N HIS A 413 62.29 72.57 18.58
CA HIS A 413 61.16 73.39 18.17
C HIS A 413 59.92 73.27 19.08
N VAL A 414 60.03 72.60 20.25
CA VAL A 414 58.90 72.32 21.15
C VAL A 414 59.27 72.44 22.62
N ASP A 415 58.36 73.01 23.41
CA ASP A 415 58.43 73.06 24.88
C ASP A 415 58.20 71.67 25.50
N VAL A 416 59.21 71.15 26.19
CA VAL A 416 59.27 69.80 26.77
C VAL A 416 58.15 69.54 27.80
N GLN A 417 57.63 70.59 28.43
CA GLN A 417 56.58 70.45 29.44
C GLN A 417 55.19 70.21 28.81
N GLN A 418 54.87 70.91 27.72
CA GLN A 418 53.60 70.75 26.99
C GLN A 418 53.47 69.36 26.36
N VAL A 419 54.62 68.78 26.02
CA VAL A 419 54.78 67.42 25.50
C VAL A 419 54.49 66.35 26.56
N ARG A 420 54.94 66.56 27.80
CA ARG A 420 54.66 65.64 28.92
C ARG A 420 53.19 65.65 29.31
N ASP A 421 52.57 66.83 29.37
CA ASP A 421 51.16 66.97 29.69
C ASP A 421 50.28 66.26 28.64
N LEU A 422 50.63 66.37 27.35
CA LEU A 422 49.93 65.69 26.26
C LEU A 422 50.01 64.15 26.37
N ILE A 423 51.17 63.62 26.74
CA ILE A 423 51.36 62.18 26.97
C ILE A 423 50.49 61.73 28.16
N GLN A 424 50.44 62.53 29.24
CA GLN A 424 49.64 62.23 30.43
C GLN A 424 48.13 62.22 30.15
N ASP A 425 47.64 63.17 29.34
CA ASP A 425 46.22 63.25 28.96
C ASP A 425 45.82 62.10 28.02
N VAL A 426 46.69 61.72 27.08
CA VAL A 426 46.47 60.55 26.21
C VAL A 426 46.49 59.26 27.02
N GLU A 427 47.44 59.10 27.94
CA GLU A 427 47.49 57.94 28.85
C GLU A 427 46.25 57.86 29.75
N ALA A 428 45.72 59.00 30.22
CA ALA A 428 44.49 59.07 31.01
C ALA A 428 43.22 58.72 30.20
N MET A 429 43.10 59.20 28.96
CA MET A 429 41.96 58.87 28.08
C MET A 429 41.98 57.40 27.65
N VAL A 430 43.16 56.85 27.36
CA VAL A 430 43.32 55.41 27.07
C VAL A 430 42.97 54.57 28.30
N ALA A 431 43.42 54.97 29.50
CA ALA A 431 43.07 54.29 30.75
C ALA A 431 41.57 54.41 31.10
N GLY A 432 40.89 55.46 30.62
CA GLY A 432 39.44 55.68 30.77
C GLY A 432 38.57 54.97 29.72
N GLY A 433 39.16 54.38 28.68
CA GLY A 433 38.44 53.74 27.57
C GLY A 433 37.76 54.71 26.60
N GLU A 434 38.16 55.99 26.61
CA GLU A 434 37.66 57.00 25.67
C GLU A 434 38.46 56.97 24.36
N ALA A 435 37.78 57.17 23.23
CA ALA A 435 38.43 57.22 21.92
C ALA A 435 39.33 58.44 21.83
N VAL A 436 40.64 58.23 21.70
CA VAL A 436 41.64 59.31 21.61
C VAL A 436 41.56 59.96 20.24
N ASP A 437 41.02 61.18 20.16
CA ASP A 437 41.12 62.03 18.98
C ASP A 437 42.49 62.72 18.94
N VAL A 438 43.46 61.99 18.37
CA VAL A 438 44.84 62.46 18.16
C VAL A 438 44.86 63.75 17.31
N ASP A 439 43.84 63.97 16.47
CA ASP A 439 43.79 65.07 15.53
C ASP A 439 43.51 66.41 16.22
N ALA A 440 42.63 66.42 17.22
CA ALA A 440 42.32 67.58 18.06
C ALA A 440 43.50 67.99 18.99
N LEU A 441 44.19 67.01 19.57
CA LEU A 441 45.29 67.23 20.52
C LEU A 441 46.56 67.79 19.85
N VAL A 442 46.89 67.30 18.66
CA VAL A 442 48.06 67.77 17.90
C VAL A 442 47.83 69.16 17.29
N LYS A 443 46.59 69.52 16.93
CA LYS A 443 46.24 70.85 16.38
C LYS A 443 46.38 72.00 17.39
N ALA A 444 46.35 71.72 18.69
CA ALA A 444 46.30 72.77 19.70
C ALA A 444 47.66 73.44 20.01
N ARG A 445 48.83 72.82 19.72
CA ARG A 445 50.11 73.27 20.33
C ARG A 445 51.41 73.17 19.52
N LEU A 446 51.41 72.82 18.22
CA LEU A 446 52.66 72.69 17.44
C LEU A 446 52.59 73.35 16.05
N THR A 447 53.42 74.37 15.79
CA THR A 447 53.63 74.94 14.44
C THR A 447 55.00 74.55 13.89
N VAL A 448 55.05 73.56 12.99
CA VAL A 448 56.12 73.38 12.00
C VAL A 448 55.48 72.80 10.74
N VAL A 449 55.71 73.41 9.58
CA VAL A 449 55.08 73.04 8.28
C VAL A 449 55.33 71.56 7.89
N ASP A 450 56.45 70.97 8.33
CA ASP A 450 56.76 69.55 8.11
C ASP A 450 56.00 68.62 9.07
N ALA A 451 55.61 69.09 10.26
CA ALA A 451 54.74 68.35 11.17
C ALA A 451 53.30 68.29 10.64
N GLU A 452 52.79 69.37 10.02
CA GLU A 452 51.48 69.36 9.36
C GLU A 452 51.46 68.42 8.14
N LYS A 453 52.51 68.44 7.31
CA LYS A 453 52.64 67.50 6.17
C LYS A 453 52.79 66.06 6.63
N LEU A 454 53.66 65.78 7.59
CA LEU A 454 53.81 64.43 8.16
C LEU A 454 52.48 63.96 8.79
N LYS A 455 51.77 64.84 9.51
CA LYS A 455 50.46 64.53 10.10
C LYS A 455 49.44 64.18 9.02
N GLU A 456 49.33 64.99 7.97
CA GLU A 456 48.37 64.76 6.92
C GLU A 456 48.67 63.50 6.10
N VAL A 457 49.93 63.26 5.76
CA VAL A 457 50.34 62.06 5.01
C VAL A 457 50.18 60.80 5.87
N THR A 458 50.49 60.85 7.16
CA THR A 458 50.28 59.71 8.08
C THR A 458 48.80 59.44 8.34
N ARG A 459 47.98 60.48 8.48
CA ARG A 459 46.51 60.36 8.61
C ARG A 459 45.92 59.70 7.38
N ARG A 460 46.27 60.19 6.18
CA ARG A 460 45.82 59.62 4.91
C ARG A 460 46.27 58.17 4.71
N LEU A 461 47.52 57.83 5.09
CA LEU A 461 47.99 56.44 5.07
C LEU A 461 47.18 55.54 6.02
N GLY A 462 46.82 56.05 7.20
CA GLY A 462 45.96 55.35 8.17
C GLY A 462 44.55 55.13 7.62
N ASP A 463 43.94 56.18 7.08
CA ASP A 463 42.59 56.13 6.49
C ASP A 463 42.53 55.10 5.35
N VAL A 464 43.52 55.12 4.45
CA VAL A 464 43.62 54.18 3.33
C VAL A 464 43.84 52.74 3.78
N ARG A 465 44.67 52.49 4.81
CA ARG A 465 44.86 51.15 5.38
C ARG A 465 43.55 50.59 5.94
N LEU A 466 42.74 51.42 6.59
CA LEU A 466 41.44 51.01 7.10
C LEU A 466 40.48 50.66 5.96
N LEU A 467 40.42 51.50 4.92
CA LEU A 467 39.60 51.24 3.73
C LEU A 467 39.99 49.94 3.02
N LEU A 468 41.28 49.67 2.84
CA LEU A 468 41.77 48.42 2.25
C LEU A 468 41.44 47.20 3.11
N LEU A 469 41.44 47.34 4.44
CA LEU A 469 41.06 46.26 5.35
C LEU A 469 39.55 45.96 5.28
N GLU A 470 38.70 46.97 5.13
CA GLU A 470 37.27 46.79 4.88
C GLU A 470 37.02 46.08 3.54
N LEU A 471 37.75 46.44 2.49
CA LEU A 471 37.69 45.77 1.19
C LEU A 471 38.12 44.29 1.29
N LYS A 472 39.23 44.00 2.00
CA LYS A 472 39.68 42.63 2.24
C LYS A 472 38.68 41.81 3.04
N ARG A 473 38.01 42.41 4.04
CA ARG A 473 36.91 41.78 4.79
C ARG A 473 35.68 41.48 3.93
N ALA A 474 35.47 42.29 2.89
CA ALA A 474 34.46 42.08 1.86
C ALA A 474 34.83 41.00 0.83
N ASP A 475 35.98 40.33 1.00
CA ASP A 475 36.53 39.35 0.05
C ASP A 475 36.87 39.97 -1.32
N ILE A 476 37.18 41.27 -1.33
CA ILE A 476 37.66 41.98 -2.52
C ILE A 476 39.18 41.85 -2.59
N ASP A 477 39.67 41.42 -3.74
CA ASP A 477 41.09 41.31 -4.00
C ASP A 477 41.74 42.70 -4.09
N ILE A 478 42.79 42.91 -3.29
CA ILE A 478 43.56 44.16 -3.18
C ILE A 478 45.03 43.93 -3.56
N ALA A 479 45.29 43.01 -4.49
CA ALA A 479 46.64 42.65 -4.94
C ALA A 479 47.51 43.88 -5.28
N GLY A 480 48.75 43.89 -4.77
CA GLY A 480 49.72 44.99 -4.97
C GLY A 480 49.59 46.15 -3.98
N SER A 481 48.53 46.22 -3.17
CA SER A 481 48.37 47.29 -2.18
C SER A 481 49.35 47.17 -0.99
N ASP A 482 49.70 45.94 -0.59
CA ASP A 482 50.64 45.69 0.51
C ASP A 482 52.06 46.22 0.21
N ASP A 483 52.53 46.04 -1.04
CA ASP A 483 53.85 46.52 -1.48
C ASP A 483 53.91 48.06 -1.50
N ILE A 484 52.83 48.72 -1.96
CA ILE A 484 52.72 50.18 -2.00
C ILE A 484 52.57 50.75 -0.57
N LEU A 485 51.83 50.08 0.31
CA LEU A 485 51.70 50.43 1.73
C LEU A 485 53.02 50.33 2.49
N GLN A 486 53.83 49.33 2.17
CA GLN A 486 55.17 49.15 2.73
C GLN A 486 56.12 50.23 2.22
N TYR A 487 56.10 50.52 0.93
CA TYR A 487 56.94 51.56 0.33
C TYR A 487 56.57 52.97 0.83
N ALA A 488 55.28 53.29 0.96
CA ALA A 488 54.81 54.53 1.56
C ALA A 488 55.23 54.68 3.02
N GLY A 489 55.23 53.58 3.79
CA GLY A 489 55.73 53.55 5.17
C GLY A 489 57.23 53.82 5.25
N LEU A 490 58.04 53.17 4.42
CA LEU A 490 59.48 53.39 4.36
C LEU A 490 59.83 54.83 3.94
N ALA A 491 59.12 55.39 2.96
CA ALA A 491 59.31 56.77 2.54
C ALA A 491 58.97 57.78 3.68
N LEU A 492 57.98 57.47 4.53
CA LEU A 492 57.67 58.28 5.71
C LEU A 492 58.75 58.18 6.79
N ASP A 493 59.23 56.96 7.06
CA ASP A 493 60.29 56.71 8.06
C ASP A 493 61.61 57.41 7.68
N GLU A 494 61.88 57.57 6.39
CA GLU A 494 63.07 58.23 5.84
C GLU A 494 62.86 59.74 5.58
N GLY A 495 61.70 60.31 5.94
CA GLY A 495 61.40 61.73 5.81
C GLY A 495 61.14 62.22 4.38
N ARG A 496 60.90 61.31 3.42
CA ARG A 496 60.59 61.61 2.02
C ARG A 496 59.09 61.78 1.79
N PHE A 497 58.53 62.87 2.33
CA PHE A 497 57.08 63.10 2.37
C PHE A 497 56.41 63.18 0.99
N GLU A 498 57.07 63.74 -0.02
CA GLU A 498 56.51 63.83 -1.38
C GLU A 498 56.41 62.48 -2.09
N GLU A 499 57.29 61.54 -1.77
CA GLU A 499 57.24 60.18 -2.32
C GLU A 499 56.16 59.35 -1.61
N ALA A 500 56.07 59.46 -0.29
CA ALA A 500 54.99 58.85 0.48
C ALA A 500 53.61 59.35 0.01
N ASP A 501 53.46 60.66 -0.20
CA ASP A 501 52.20 61.29 -0.64
C ASP A 501 51.72 60.76 -2.00
N LYS A 502 52.64 60.57 -2.96
CA LYS A 502 52.30 59.98 -4.28
C LYS A 502 51.78 58.55 -4.16
N GLN A 503 52.41 57.75 -3.31
CA GLN A 503 52.08 56.34 -3.12
C GLN A 503 50.76 56.18 -2.38
N ILE A 504 50.49 57.07 -1.41
CA ILE A 504 49.20 57.14 -0.72
C ILE A 504 48.10 57.59 -1.67
N ALA A 505 48.35 58.57 -2.55
CA ALA A 505 47.36 59.01 -3.54
C ALA A 505 46.96 57.89 -4.51
N GLU A 506 47.92 57.06 -4.93
CA GLU A 506 47.67 55.87 -5.77
C GLU A 506 46.79 54.84 -5.04
N LEU A 507 47.09 54.56 -3.77
CA LEU A 507 46.26 53.68 -2.94
C LEU A 507 44.86 54.25 -2.67
N GLU A 508 44.72 55.57 -2.48
CA GLU A 508 43.42 56.22 -2.32
C GLU A 508 42.56 56.08 -3.57
N GLU A 509 43.15 56.22 -4.76
CA GLU A 509 42.44 56.01 -6.03
C GLU A 509 41.99 54.56 -6.19
N MET A 510 42.89 53.60 -5.92
CA MET A 510 42.56 52.17 -5.92
C MET A 510 41.44 51.86 -4.92
N ALA A 511 41.55 52.31 -3.67
CA ALA A 511 40.54 52.09 -2.64
C ALA A 511 39.20 52.72 -3.02
N ARG A 512 39.18 53.94 -3.58
CA ARG A 512 37.95 54.60 -4.05
C ARG A 512 37.22 53.79 -5.11
N THR A 513 37.93 53.28 -6.11
CA THR A 513 37.32 52.47 -7.18
C THR A 513 36.74 51.16 -6.63
N LEU A 514 37.46 50.47 -5.75
CA LEU A 514 36.99 49.24 -5.13
C LEU A 514 35.81 49.47 -4.18
N ILE A 515 35.80 50.56 -3.41
CA ILE A 515 34.65 50.93 -2.57
C ILE A 515 33.41 51.20 -3.41
N GLN A 516 33.56 51.85 -4.56
CA GLN A 516 32.44 52.07 -5.48
C GLN A 516 31.85 50.73 -5.95
N THR A 517 32.69 49.76 -6.34
CA THR A 517 32.21 48.41 -6.71
C THR A 517 31.52 47.68 -5.55
N LEU A 518 32.05 47.85 -4.33
CA LEU A 518 31.42 47.31 -3.12
C LEU A 518 30.05 47.95 -2.85
N GLN A 519 29.92 49.26 -3.06
CA GLN A 519 28.65 49.99 -2.92
C GLN A 519 27.60 49.50 -3.93
N GLU A 520 28.00 49.30 -5.18
CA GLU A 520 27.12 48.75 -6.21
C GLU A 520 26.65 47.33 -5.84
N SER A 521 27.56 46.46 -5.38
CA SER A 521 27.23 45.10 -4.94
C SER A 521 26.31 45.08 -3.71
N ALA A 522 26.57 45.95 -2.73
CA ALA A 522 25.74 46.12 -1.54
C ALA A 522 24.33 46.62 -1.90
N ALA A 523 24.23 47.58 -2.83
CA ALA A 523 22.95 48.11 -3.30
C ALA A 523 22.11 47.05 -4.03
N GLU A 524 22.75 46.28 -4.92
CA GLU A 524 22.10 45.18 -5.64
C GLU A 524 21.60 44.10 -4.67
N THR A 525 22.44 43.69 -3.72
CA THR A 525 22.08 42.67 -2.72
C THR A 525 20.94 43.14 -1.82
N LEU A 526 20.96 44.41 -1.41
CA LEU A 526 19.88 45.02 -0.64
C LEU A 526 18.56 45.04 -1.44
N GLN A 527 18.61 45.38 -2.72
CA GLN A 527 17.44 45.35 -3.60
C GLN A 527 16.88 43.91 -3.73
N ASN A 528 17.74 42.92 -3.90
CA ASN A 528 17.36 41.51 -3.96
C ASN A 528 16.72 41.04 -2.63
N ALA A 529 17.30 41.44 -1.50
CA ALA A 529 16.76 41.15 -0.18
C ALA A 529 15.36 41.78 0.02
N ARG A 530 15.15 43.03 -0.42
CA ARG A 530 13.84 43.70 -0.41
C ARG A 530 12.82 42.94 -1.26
N ALA A 531 13.19 42.57 -2.48
CA ALA A 531 12.31 41.82 -3.37
C ALA A 531 11.89 40.46 -2.78
N ALA A 532 12.84 39.74 -2.17
CA ALA A 532 12.55 38.47 -1.50
C ALA A 532 11.64 38.63 -0.27
N ALA A 533 11.85 39.70 0.52
CA ALA A 533 11.01 40.01 1.67
C ALA A 533 9.58 40.41 1.26
N GLU A 534 9.42 41.27 0.25
CA GLU A 534 8.10 41.64 -0.26
C GLU A 534 7.37 40.45 -0.88
N LYS A 535 8.08 39.58 -1.60
CA LYS A 535 7.54 38.31 -2.07
C LYS A 535 6.98 37.49 -0.91
N ALA A 536 7.76 37.27 0.16
CA ALA A 536 7.29 36.56 1.36
C ALA A 536 6.09 37.24 2.03
N ARG A 537 6.09 38.57 2.11
CA ARG A 537 5.00 39.35 2.71
C ARG A 537 3.70 39.25 1.92
N THR A 538 3.76 39.32 0.59
CA THR A 538 2.58 39.19 -0.29
C THR A 538 1.95 37.80 -0.21
N ALA A 539 2.72 36.76 0.13
CA ALA A 539 2.20 35.43 0.44
C ALA A 539 1.74 35.26 1.91
N GLY A 540 1.74 36.33 2.72
CA GLY A 540 1.31 36.28 4.12
C GLY A 540 2.30 35.62 5.08
N ILE A 541 3.56 35.41 4.69
CA ILE A 541 4.57 34.73 5.50
C ILE A 541 5.19 35.74 6.47
N ALA A 542 5.17 35.43 7.78
CA ALA A 542 5.80 36.25 8.81
C ALA A 542 7.33 36.12 8.77
N ILE A 543 8.02 37.20 8.46
CA ILE A 543 9.49 37.26 8.35
C ILE A 543 10.12 38.39 9.22
N PRO A 544 9.79 38.47 10.53
CA PRO A 544 10.19 39.60 11.37
C PRO A 544 11.72 39.79 11.46
N ASP A 545 12.45 38.69 11.47
CA ASP A 545 13.90 38.69 11.52
C ASP A 545 14.55 39.21 10.23
N ALA A 546 13.98 38.89 9.07
CA ALA A 546 14.49 39.39 7.79
C ALA A 546 14.22 40.90 7.65
N VAL A 547 13.05 41.36 8.10
CA VAL A 547 12.69 42.79 8.13
C VAL A 547 13.62 43.58 9.05
N ARG A 548 13.94 43.05 10.24
CA ARG A 548 14.91 43.71 11.14
C ARG A 548 16.29 43.85 10.48
N MET A 549 16.77 42.80 9.82
CA MET A 549 18.07 42.84 9.14
C MET A 549 18.07 43.76 7.91
N LEU A 550 16.95 43.86 7.18
CA LEU A 550 16.77 44.85 6.12
C LEU A 550 16.88 46.28 6.65
N ASN A 551 16.19 46.60 7.74
CA ASN A 551 16.28 47.93 8.34
C ASN A 551 17.70 48.25 8.81
N SER A 552 18.41 47.28 9.39
CA SER A 552 19.83 47.42 9.74
C SER A 552 20.70 47.66 8.50
N ALA A 553 20.47 46.92 7.42
CA ALA A 553 21.19 47.10 6.16
C ALA A 553 20.96 48.49 5.54
N GLU A 554 19.72 48.98 5.54
CA GLU A 554 19.36 50.31 5.05
C GLU A 554 19.99 51.42 5.88
N SER A 555 20.02 51.26 7.20
CA SER A 555 20.69 52.19 8.10
C SER A 555 22.20 52.20 7.86
N SER A 556 22.86 51.04 7.77
CA SER A 556 24.30 50.95 7.49
C SER A 556 24.65 51.53 6.12
N MET A 557 23.78 51.37 5.13
CA MET A 557 23.96 51.96 3.79
C MET A 557 23.85 53.48 3.83
N ALA A 558 22.92 54.03 4.62
CA ALA A 558 22.75 55.47 4.79
C ALA A 558 23.89 56.12 5.59
N THR A 559 24.52 55.41 6.52
CA THR A 559 25.67 55.90 7.30
C THR A 559 27.02 55.71 6.59
N GLY A 560 27.04 55.05 5.42
CA GLY A 560 28.26 54.83 4.64
C GLY A 560 29.05 53.56 5.03
N ASN A 561 28.53 52.72 5.93
CA ASN A 561 29.16 51.45 6.32
C ASN A 561 28.80 50.35 5.31
N VAL A 562 29.44 50.40 4.14
CA VAL A 562 29.05 49.60 2.97
C VAL A 562 29.18 48.08 3.20
N TYR A 563 30.22 47.65 3.92
CA TYR A 563 30.43 46.23 4.23
C TYR A 563 29.33 45.66 5.15
N GLU A 564 28.99 46.38 6.22
CA GLU A 564 27.91 45.98 7.12
C GLU A 564 26.56 45.92 6.40
N ALA A 565 26.31 46.89 5.51
CA ALA A 565 25.11 46.92 4.67
C ALA A 565 25.01 45.66 3.77
N LEU A 566 26.13 45.24 3.17
CA LEU A 566 26.20 44.03 2.36
C LEU A 566 25.90 42.77 3.19
N GLU A 567 26.52 42.61 4.35
CA GLU A 567 26.34 41.44 5.21
C GLU A 567 24.91 41.35 5.77
N PHE A 568 24.35 42.45 6.26
CA PHE A 568 22.95 42.47 6.70
C PHE A 568 21.99 42.17 5.55
N SER A 569 22.28 42.65 4.33
CA SER A 569 21.48 42.33 3.13
C SER A 569 21.53 40.84 2.77
N ARG A 570 22.70 40.21 2.83
CA ARG A 570 22.86 38.75 2.60
C ARG A 570 22.08 37.92 3.63
N ILE A 571 22.18 38.30 4.91
CA ILE A 571 21.47 37.62 5.99
C ILE A 571 19.96 37.77 5.81
N ALA A 572 19.48 38.97 5.49
CA ALA A 572 18.07 39.23 5.25
C ALA A 572 17.53 38.41 4.08
N LEU A 573 18.24 38.40 2.94
CA LEU A 573 17.91 37.62 1.75
C LEU A 573 17.80 36.12 2.08
N ALA A 574 18.82 35.56 2.73
CA ALA A 574 18.85 34.14 3.09
C ALA A 574 17.69 33.76 4.03
N ARG A 575 17.36 34.62 5.01
CA ARG A 575 16.24 34.39 5.94
C ARG A 575 14.89 34.45 5.23
N ALA A 576 14.68 35.43 4.36
CA ALA A 576 13.45 35.56 3.58
C ALA A 576 13.23 34.35 2.65
N GLU A 577 14.27 33.92 1.92
CA GLU A 577 14.18 32.74 1.05
C GLU A 577 13.97 31.43 1.81
N THR A 578 14.61 31.28 2.97
CA THR A 578 14.46 30.07 3.79
C THR A 578 13.05 29.98 4.36
N ALA A 579 12.49 31.10 4.82
CA ALA A 579 11.10 31.17 5.28
C ALA A 579 10.13 30.85 4.14
N TRP A 580 10.36 31.39 2.95
CA TRP A 580 9.59 31.06 1.75
C TRP A 580 9.60 29.57 1.46
N LYS A 581 10.79 28.96 1.35
CA LYS A 581 10.92 27.52 1.06
C LYS A 581 10.22 26.65 2.10
N ARG A 582 10.38 26.96 3.39
CA ARG A 582 9.72 26.21 4.48
C ARG A 582 8.21 26.27 4.41
N HIS A 583 7.63 27.45 4.18
CA HIS A 583 6.18 27.60 4.09
C HIS A 583 5.57 26.70 3.01
N PHE A 584 6.13 26.71 1.80
CA PHE A 584 5.65 25.88 0.69
C PHE A 584 5.91 24.39 0.89
N GLU A 585 7.02 24.01 1.53
CA GLU A 585 7.28 22.62 1.91
C GLU A 585 6.28 22.12 2.97
N GLU A 586 5.92 22.95 3.94
CA GLU A 586 4.92 22.63 4.97
C GLU A 586 3.51 22.56 4.41
N GLU A 587 3.14 23.48 3.52
CA GLU A 587 1.87 23.45 2.79
C GLU A 587 1.76 22.17 1.96
N SER A 588 2.81 21.83 1.19
CA SER A 588 2.86 20.57 0.43
C SER A 588 2.75 19.33 1.33
N LYS A 589 3.36 19.37 2.53
CA LYS A 589 3.23 18.27 3.51
C LYS A 589 1.81 18.17 4.04
N ARG A 590 1.14 19.28 4.38
CA ARG A 590 -0.26 19.31 4.83
C ARG A 590 -1.20 18.78 3.75
N ASP A 591 -0.97 19.12 2.48
CA ASP A 591 -1.76 18.59 1.36
C ASP A 591 -1.56 17.07 1.20
N VAL A 592 -0.34 16.58 1.33
CA VAL A 592 -0.07 15.14 1.32
C VAL A 592 -0.70 14.43 2.52
N GLU A 593 -0.66 15.03 3.72
CA GLU A 593 -1.27 14.48 4.93
C GLU A 593 -2.79 14.45 4.87
N THR A 594 -3.44 15.51 4.36
CA THR A 594 -4.89 15.55 4.15
C THR A 594 -5.32 14.52 3.10
N MET A 595 -4.60 14.39 1.98
CA MET A 595 -4.86 13.36 0.98
C MET A 595 -4.69 11.94 1.55
N LYS A 596 -3.69 11.74 2.41
CA LYS A 596 -3.48 10.46 3.11
C LYS A 596 -4.62 10.17 4.09
N ALA A 597 -5.06 11.17 4.86
CA ALA A 597 -6.18 11.03 5.79
C ALA A 597 -7.49 10.68 5.07
N ILE A 598 -7.77 11.31 3.92
CA ILE A 598 -8.92 10.97 3.06
C ILE A 598 -8.79 9.53 2.54
N SER A 599 -7.61 9.14 2.05
CA SER A 599 -7.36 7.76 1.60
C SER A 599 -7.58 6.72 2.71
N ASP A 600 -7.13 7.01 3.93
CA ASP A 600 -7.30 6.13 5.09
C ASP A 600 -8.77 6.06 5.54
N ARG A 601 -9.52 7.16 5.43
CA ARG A 601 -10.98 7.17 5.65
C ARG A 601 -11.72 6.32 4.62
N VAL A 602 -11.41 6.46 3.32
CA VAL A 602 -11.99 5.62 2.25
C VAL A 602 -11.70 4.15 2.48
N LYS A 603 -10.48 3.81 2.93
CA LYS A 603 -10.11 2.43 3.24
C LYS A 603 -10.97 1.86 4.39
N ARG A 604 -11.10 2.60 5.50
CA ARG A 604 -11.95 2.22 6.64
C ARG A 604 -13.42 2.08 6.24
N ALA A 605 -13.92 2.99 5.41
CA ALA A 605 -15.29 2.92 4.91
C ALA A 605 -15.54 1.65 4.07
N ARG A 606 -14.58 1.24 3.21
CA ARG A 606 -14.67 -0.03 2.47
C ARG A 606 -14.66 -1.25 3.38
N GLU A 607 -13.75 -1.29 4.35
CA GLU A 607 -13.69 -2.38 5.34
C GLU A 607 -14.99 -2.48 6.14
N LYS A 608 -15.58 -1.35 6.53
CA LYS A 608 -16.89 -1.29 7.21
C LYS A 608 -18.03 -1.75 6.29
N ALA A 609 -18.03 -1.35 5.02
CA ALA A 609 -19.02 -1.80 4.04
C ALA A 609 -19.00 -3.33 3.87
N ASP A 610 -17.81 -3.93 3.74
CA ASP A 610 -17.65 -5.39 3.62
C ASP A 610 -18.16 -6.14 4.86
N LEU A 611 -17.94 -5.58 6.07
CA LEU A 611 -18.48 -6.12 7.30
C LEU A 611 -20.02 -6.06 7.33
N LEU A 612 -20.60 -4.92 6.93
CA LEU A 612 -22.05 -4.74 6.89
C LEU A 612 -22.71 -5.64 5.84
N VAL A 613 -22.07 -5.88 4.69
CA VAL A 613 -22.49 -6.92 3.72
C VAL A 613 -22.59 -8.27 4.41
N SER A 614 -21.56 -8.68 5.13
CA SER A 614 -21.52 -9.96 5.84
C SER A 614 -22.64 -10.09 6.89
N HIS A 615 -22.95 -8.99 7.60
CA HIS A 615 -24.07 -8.94 8.54
C HIS A 615 -25.44 -9.05 7.86
N ILE A 616 -25.64 -8.36 6.73
CA ILE A 616 -26.87 -8.44 5.93
C ILE A 616 -27.06 -9.85 5.39
N GLU A 617 -26.00 -10.49 4.87
CA GLU A 617 -26.04 -11.88 4.40
C GLU A 617 -26.45 -12.84 5.52
N TYR A 618 -25.89 -12.67 6.72
CA TYR A 618 -26.28 -13.46 7.89
C TYR A 618 -27.77 -13.27 8.25
N LEU A 619 -28.23 -12.03 8.38
CA LEU A 619 -29.64 -11.73 8.69
C LEU A 619 -30.60 -12.27 7.61
N THR A 620 -30.20 -12.20 6.34
CA THR A 620 -30.95 -12.80 5.22
C THR A 620 -31.06 -14.32 5.39
N SER A 621 -29.99 -14.99 5.81
CA SER A 621 -29.97 -16.45 5.97
C SER A 621 -30.91 -16.97 7.06
N ILE A 622 -31.23 -16.14 8.06
CA ILE A 622 -32.18 -16.46 9.13
C ILE A 622 -33.60 -15.91 8.86
N GLY A 623 -33.87 -15.41 7.65
CA GLY A 623 -35.20 -15.03 7.18
C GLY A 623 -35.69 -13.65 7.63
N VAL A 624 -34.79 -12.73 7.98
CA VAL A 624 -35.11 -11.36 8.40
C VAL A 624 -35.25 -10.47 7.17
N ASP A 625 -36.24 -9.58 7.16
CA ASP A 625 -36.35 -8.55 6.13
C ASP A 625 -35.22 -7.52 6.31
N VAL A 626 -34.31 -7.48 5.33
CA VAL A 626 -33.10 -6.65 5.34
C VAL A 626 -33.12 -5.58 4.24
N GLU A 627 -34.23 -5.39 3.54
CA GLU A 627 -34.29 -4.49 2.39
C GLU A 627 -33.90 -3.03 2.73
N PRO A 628 -34.34 -2.46 3.88
CA PRO A 628 -33.89 -1.12 4.29
C PRO A 628 -32.37 -1.01 4.50
N ALA A 629 -31.72 -2.09 4.96
CA ALA A 629 -30.27 -2.11 5.16
C ALA A 629 -29.53 -2.21 3.81
N LYS A 630 -30.06 -2.97 2.84
CA LYS A 630 -29.49 -3.05 1.50
C LYS A 630 -29.57 -1.72 0.74
N ASP A 631 -30.68 -1.00 0.85
CA ASP A 631 -30.86 0.29 0.16
C ASP A 631 -29.91 1.36 0.71
N SER A 632 -29.74 1.39 2.04
CA SER A 632 -28.78 2.28 2.69
C SER A 632 -27.33 1.93 2.31
N LEU A 633 -26.99 0.64 2.23
CA LEU A 633 -25.66 0.18 1.80
C LEU A 633 -25.39 0.49 0.32
N ALA A 634 -26.39 0.34 -0.55
CA ALA A 634 -26.28 0.69 -1.97
C ALA A 634 -26.05 2.19 -2.15
N SER A 635 -26.67 3.02 -1.31
CA SER A 635 -26.41 4.47 -1.27
C SER A 635 -24.99 4.79 -0.83
N ALA A 636 -24.45 4.07 0.17
CA ALA A 636 -23.04 4.18 0.57
C ALA A 636 -22.07 3.79 -0.57
N GLN A 637 -22.39 2.75 -1.34
CA GLN A 637 -21.56 2.31 -2.48
C GLN A 637 -21.55 3.34 -3.62
N ARG A 638 -22.70 3.95 -3.95
CA ARG A 638 -22.76 5.04 -4.94
C ARG A 638 -21.99 6.27 -4.48
N ALA A 639 -22.10 6.65 -3.20
CA ALA A 639 -21.32 7.76 -2.64
C ALA A 639 -19.80 7.49 -2.69
N LEU A 640 -19.39 6.21 -2.61
CA LEU A 640 -18.00 5.75 -2.76
C LEU A 640 -17.51 5.91 -4.21
N GLU A 641 -18.36 5.67 -5.19
CA GLU A 641 -18.09 5.90 -6.61
C GLU A 641 -17.95 7.39 -6.92
N ASP A 642 -18.81 8.22 -6.31
CA ASP A 642 -18.80 9.68 -6.43
C ASP A 642 -17.68 10.38 -5.63
N LYS A 643 -16.89 9.62 -4.86
CA LYS A 643 -15.81 10.12 -3.97
C LYS A 643 -16.29 11.07 -2.87
N ARG A 644 -17.55 10.96 -2.43
CA ARG A 644 -18.13 11.75 -1.34
C ARG A 644 -17.98 11.01 0.00
N VAL A 645 -16.77 11.10 0.58
CA VAL A 645 -16.39 10.28 1.76
C VAL A 645 -17.29 10.51 2.97
N ASP A 646 -17.71 11.75 3.22
CA ASP A 646 -18.59 12.08 4.35
C ASP A 646 -19.97 11.41 4.19
N ASP A 647 -20.52 11.41 2.97
CA ASP A 647 -21.80 10.76 2.65
C ASP A 647 -21.70 9.23 2.77
N VAL A 648 -20.56 8.65 2.38
CA VAL A 648 -20.28 7.22 2.55
C VAL A 648 -20.34 6.84 4.03
N GLU A 649 -19.60 7.55 4.88
CA GLU A 649 -19.57 7.27 6.32
C GLU A 649 -20.97 7.40 6.94
N ALA A 650 -21.73 8.44 6.57
CA ALA A 650 -23.11 8.63 7.03
C ALA A 650 -24.04 7.48 6.62
N HIS A 651 -23.97 7.02 5.37
CA HIS A 651 -24.79 5.90 4.88
C HIS A 651 -24.36 4.56 5.50
N LEU A 652 -23.08 4.35 5.78
CA LEU A 652 -22.60 3.15 6.48
C LEU A 652 -23.05 3.14 7.95
N ASP A 653 -23.00 4.27 8.64
CA ASP A 653 -23.52 4.40 10.01
C ASP A 653 -25.04 4.19 10.06
N ALA A 654 -25.79 4.71 9.09
CA ALA A 654 -27.22 4.45 8.97
C ALA A 654 -27.52 2.96 8.76
N THR A 655 -26.75 2.31 7.88
CA THR A 655 -26.86 0.86 7.61
C THR A 655 -26.58 0.04 8.88
N GLU A 656 -25.54 0.40 9.63
CA GLU A 656 -25.19 -0.26 10.89
C GLU A 656 -26.31 -0.14 11.93
N ARG A 657 -26.88 1.05 12.11
CA ARG A 657 -28.02 1.27 13.02
C ARG A 657 -29.25 0.46 12.64
N ILE A 658 -29.53 0.34 11.34
CA ILE A 658 -30.64 -0.49 10.84
C ILE A 658 -30.40 -1.96 11.21
N ILE A 659 -29.20 -2.48 10.96
CA ILE A 659 -28.80 -3.86 11.28
C ILE A 659 -28.87 -4.12 12.79
N GLU A 660 -28.41 -3.19 13.62
CA GLU A 660 -28.51 -3.29 15.08
C GLU A 660 -29.96 -3.31 15.56
N GLY A 661 -30.82 -2.45 15.00
CA GLY A 661 -32.25 -2.46 15.27
C GLY A 661 -32.91 -3.80 14.93
N MET A 662 -32.57 -4.39 13.78
CA MET A 662 -33.03 -5.71 13.36
C MET A 662 -32.57 -6.81 14.32
N ARG A 663 -31.29 -6.80 14.72
CA ARG A 663 -30.73 -7.74 15.72
C ARG A 663 -31.41 -7.60 17.07
N GLY A 664 -31.72 -6.38 17.50
CA GLY A 664 -32.46 -6.11 18.73
C GLY A 664 -33.87 -6.68 18.70
N ALA A 665 -34.59 -6.51 17.58
CA ALA A 665 -35.93 -7.07 17.39
C ALA A 665 -35.93 -8.61 17.41
N LEU A 666 -34.92 -9.25 16.80
CA LEU A 666 -34.72 -10.70 16.88
C LEU A 666 -34.51 -11.20 18.30
N ARG A 667 -33.70 -10.50 19.11
CA ARG A 667 -33.46 -10.89 20.51
C ARG A 667 -34.74 -10.81 21.33
N LYS A 668 -35.50 -9.72 21.22
CA LYS A 668 -36.81 -9.59 21.90
C LYS A 668 -37.80 -10.68 21.48
N SER A 669 -37.89 -10.96 20.18
CA SER A 669 -38.74 -12.04 19.65
C SER A 669 -38.34 -13.44 20.16
N ALA A 670 -37.04 -13.67 20.37
CA ALA A 670 -36.54 -14.91 20.96
C ALA A 670 -36.83 -15.01 22.46
N GLU A 671 -36.75 -13.90 23.19
CA GLU A 671 -37.08 -13.81 24.62
C GLU A 671 -38.59 -13.94 24.90
N GLU A 672 -39.45 -13.42 24.02
CA GLU A 672 -40.92 -13.55 24.13
C GLU A 672 -41.45 -14.95 23.76
N ARG A 673 -40.63 -15.79 23.11
CA ARG A 673 -40.96 -17.16 22.71
C ARG A 673 -40.35 -18.24 23.60
N ALA A 674 -39.46 -17.86 24.52
CA ALA A 674 -38.91 -18.72 25.57
C ALA A 674 -39.78 -18.63 26.83
#